data_AF-A0A673CPB3-F1
#
_entry.id   AF-A0A673CPB3-F1
#
_cell.length_a   1.000
_cell.length_b   1.000
_cell.length_c   1.000
_cell.angle_alpha   90.00
_cell.angle_beta   90.00
_cell.angle_gamma   90.00
#
_symmetry.space_group_name_H-M   'P 1'
#
loop_
_entity.id
_entity.type
_entity.pdbx_description
1 polymer ?
#
loop_
_entity_poly.entity_id
_entity_poly.type
_entity_poly.pdbx_seq_one_letter_code
_entity_poly.pdbx_strand_id
1 'polypeptide(L)'
;GSVSLAWVGDGTGVILALTTFQVPFFMIRLGQSKLYRSENYGKSEFGIAIGPENSGKVILTCDISGSLGSRIFVSDDFGKSFTHQDLPFTPLMQISYNPEDSNALMVISNNNELWLSQDFGSNWKKIHDMVCGDRGVLELRRTTDYGKTIKTVATKIYSFGLGGRFLFASGTLRMIHVSVDSGDSWNMAQLPAVGHEQFYSILAANNDMVFMHVDEPGDTGFGTVYVSDDRGTVYSKSLERHLYTTTGGDTDFTNVTSMRGVFITSILAEDSSVQSVVSFDQGGEWVPLQKPANSKCDATAKDPDKCNLHIHGAYSITTRLNVPMLPLSEPNAVGLILAHGSVGDSISVMKPDVYVSDDGGYTWIKALKGPHHYAILDSGGLLVAVEHSPTQPINEIKFSTDEGQCWHVHKFATEAIYFTGLASEPGARSMNVSIWGYKDSMLSQYWISITIDFRELLTRDCQDADYVQWLAHSNDISDPKDGCILGYKEKFLRLRKDAVCWNGRDYEVNTQPTPCVCTLDDFLCDFGYYREENSSVCVEQPDLKGKVLEFCLHGKEEQLQTSGYRKIPGDKCEGGETPQRKEIDLSVRCVSDLTLSLPSLSQVGEHSNSMPVAIMVIIIVMLLSAAAGVVFIKKYVCGGRFLVHRYSVLQQHVEDNGVDGIDDTGDQPHSKRGQNCMAGSQEDLYYYTLQL
;
A
#
# COMPACT_ATOMS: atom_id res chain seq x y z
N GLY A 1 -23.68 -10.61 10.90
CA GLY A 1 -23.50 -11.06 9.51
C GLY A 1 -22.57 -10.09 8.81
N SER A 2 -21.75 -10.55 7.87
CA SER A 2 -20.68 -9.74 7.25
C SER A 2 -21.10 -9.04 5.95
N VAL A 3 -20.35 -7.98 5.61
CA VAL A 3 -20.63 -6.97 4.59
C VAL A 3 -19.31 -6.19 4.18
N SER A 4 -18.89 -6.12 2.88
CA SER A 4 -17.82 -5.22 2.29
C SER A 4 -17.94 -4.96 0.73
N LEU A 5 -18.20 -3.71 0.28
CA LEU A 5 -18.86 -3.25 -0.99
C LEU A 5 -18.31 -3.62 -2.39
N ALA A 6 -19.16 -3.45 -3.44
CA ALA A 6 -18.78 -3.64 -4.86
C ALA A 6 -19.55 -2.72 -5.85
N TRP A 7 -18.94 -1.61 -6.29
CA TRP A 7 -19.38 -0.81 -7.45
C TRP A 7 -18.98 -1.50 -8.76
N VAL A 8 -19.89 -1.61 -9.74
CA VAL A 8 -19.62 -2.35 -10.98
C VAL A 8 -19.59 -1.39 -12.18
N GLY A 9 -18.40 -0.87 -12.49
CA GLY A 9 -18.16 0.06 -13.60
C GLY A 9 -18.48 1.52 -13.27
N ASP A 10 -17.68 2.43 -13.84
CA ASP A 10 -17.80 3.88 -13.68
C ASP A 10 -19.03 4.46 -14.41
N GLY A 11 -19.69 5.42 -13.78
CA GLY A 11 -20.86 6.13 -14.28
C GLY A 11 -22.16 5.31 -14.30
N THR A 12 -22.09 4.00 -14.08
CA THR A 12 -23.21 3.05 -14.22
C THR A 12 -24.27 3.18 -13.13
N GLY A 13 -23.89 3.66 -11.94
CA GLY A 13 -24.72 3.58 -10.73
C GLY A 13 -24.98 2.16 -10.22
N VAL A 14 -24.31 1.13 -10.75
CA VAL A 14 -24.55 -0.27 -10.36
C VAL A 14 -23.73 -0.63 -9.12
N ILE A 15 -24.40 -1.17 -8.11
CA ILE A 15 -23.73 -1.71 -6.91
C ILE A 15 -24.28 -3.10 -6.55
N LEU A 16 -23.38 -4.00 -6.17
CA LEU A 16 -23.67 -5.37 -5.73
C LEU A 16 -23.44 -5.59 -4.25
N ALA A 17 -24.27 -6.47 -3.71
CA ALA A 17 -24.65 -6.39 -2.31
C ALA A 17 -24.83 -7.76 -1.66
N LEU A 18 -23.78 -8.45 -1.23
CA LEU A 18 -23.98 -9.67 -0.44
C LEU A 18 -24.50 -9.35 0.97
N THR A 19 -24.88 -10.37 1.71
CA THR A 19 -24.89 -10.38 3.17
C THR A 19 -24.64 -11.84 3.54
N THR A 20 -23.74 -12.13 4.47
CA THR A 20 -23.51 -13.52 4.92
C THR A 20 -23.86 -13.69 6.39
N PHE A 21 -24.53 -14.80 6.71
CA PHE A 21 -24.90 -15.17 8.06
C PHE A 21 -24.59 -16.66 8.28
N GLN A 22 -23.87 -16.99 9.34
CA GLN A 22 -23.66 -18.36 9.76
C GLN A 22 -24.51 -18.65 11.00
N VAL A 23 -25.39 -19.64 10.92
CA VAL A 23 -26.10 -20.19 12.09
C VAL A 23 -25.24 -21.31 12.67
N PRO A 24 -24.70 -21.18 13.90
CA PRO A 24 -24.14 -22.33 14.60
C PRO A 24 -25.28 -23.26 15.02
N PHE A 25 -25.45 -24.37 14.30
CA PHE A 25 -26.37 -25.44 14.67
C PHE A 25 -25.59 -26.72 14.97
N PHE A 26 -26.12 -27.58 15.84
CA PHE A 26 -25.41 -28.76 16.34
C PHE A 26 -24.88 -29.64 15.18
N MET A 27 -23.55 -29.79 15.10
CA MET A 27 -22.81 -30.49 14.04
C MET A 27 -23.02 -30.01 12.57
N ILE A 28 -23.79 -28.93 12.31
CA ILE A 28 -24.03 -28.43 10.95
C ILE A 28 -23.88 -26.90 10.91
N ARG A 29 -22.86 -26.41 10.20
CA ARG A 29 -22.73 -24.98 9.86
C ARG A 29 -23.73 -24.62 8.76
N LEU A 30 -24.90 -24.09 9.15
CA LEU A 30 -25.89 -23.59 8.20
C LEU A 30 -25.59 -22.13 7.85
N GLY A 31 -24.93 -21.91 6.73
CA GLY A 31 -24.74 -20.58 6.14
C GLY A 31 -25.93 -20.15 5.29
N GLN A 32 -26.36 -18.89 5.41
CA GLN A 32 -27.19 -18.22 4.42
C GLN A 32 -26.47 -16.98 3.90
N SER A 33 -26.32 -16.91 2.58
CA SER A 33 -25.91 -15.70 1.87
C SER A 33 -27.10 -15.14 1.07
N LYS A 34 -27.20 -13.81 0.95
CA LYS A 34 -28.17 -13.13 0.07
C LYS A 34 -27.44 -12.08 -0.76
N LEU A 35 -27.65 -12.08 -2.07
CA LEU A 35 -27.21 -11.01 -2.96
C LEU A 35 -28.38 -10.07 -3.25
N TYR A 36 -28.15 -8.78 -3.13
CA TYR A 36 -29.01 -7.71 -3.66
C TYR A 36 -28.25 -6.99 -4.78
N ARG A 37 -28.96 -6.16 -5.54
CA ARG A 37 -28.40 -5.36 -6.63
C ARG A 37 -29.14 -4.05 -6.74
N SER A 38 -28.40 -2.97 -6.98
CA SER A 38 -28.89 -1.64 -7.30
C SER A 38 -28.41 -1.24 -8.69
N GLU A 39 -29.24 -0.52 -9.44
CA GLU A 39 -28.87 0.21 -10.68
C GLU A 39 -28.96 1.72 -10.45
N ASN A 40 -28.88 2.13 -9.17
CA ASN A 40 -29.24 3.45 -8.68
C ASN A 40 -28.49 3.80 -7.38
N TYR A 41 -27.16 3.57 -7.38
CA TYR A 41 -26.20 4.11 -6.41
C TYR A 41 -26.32 3.59 -4.96
N GLY A 42 -26.90 2.42 -4.72
CA GLY A 42 -26.95 1.86 -3.36
C GLY A 42 -27.46 0.44 -3.18
N LYS A 43 -26.58 -0.55 -3.04
CA LYS A 43 -26.61 -1.48 -1.89
C LYS A 43 -25.36 -2.35 -1.77
N SER A 44 -25.28 -3.06 -0.65
CA SER A 44 -24.05 -3.59 -0.09
C SER A 44 -24.31 -4.97 0.57
N GLU A 45 -23.37 -5.93 0.68
CA GLU A 45 -21.95 -6.02 0.26
C GLU A 45 -21.24 -7.35 0.75
N PHE A 46 -20.00 -7.75 0.35
CA PHE A 46 -19.49 -9.16 0.53
C PHE A 46 -18.75 -9.89 -0.63
N GLY A 47 -17.41 -9.85 -0.75
CA GLY A 47 -16.63 -10.95 -1.39
C GLY A 47 -16.81 -11.15 -2.90
N ILE A 48 -16.74 -10.05 -3.65
CA ILE A 48 -17.06 -9.99 -5.08
C ILE A 48 -15.79 -9.63 -5.85
N ALA A 49 -15.43 -10.41 -6.88
CA ALA A 49 -14.40 -10.00 -7.84
C ALA A 49 -15.06 -9.27 -9.01
N ILE A 50 -14.59 -8.05 -9.28
CA ILE A 50 -15.16 -7.13 -10.27
C ILE A 50 -14.16 -7.01 -11.42
N GLY A 51 -14.64 -7.07 -12.66
CA GLY A 51 -13.80 -6.89 -13.84
C GLY A 51 -13.29 -5.45 -13.97
N PRO A 52 -12.18 -5.24 -14.71
CA PRO A 52 -11.63 -3.90 -14.91
C PRO A 52 -12.60 -2.98 -15.68
N GLU A 53 -12.46 -1.68 -15.44
CA GLU A 53 -13.19 -0.60 -16.12
C GLU A 53 -14.72 -0.83 -16.19
N ASN A 54 -15.32 -0.51 -17.34
CA ASN A 54 -16.73 -0.72 -17.66
C ASN A 54 -17.00 -2.07 -18.33
N SER A 55 -16.20 -3.10 -18.04
CA SER A 55 -16.42 -4.47 -18.56
C SER A 55 -17.71 -5.12 -18.07
N GLY A 56 -18.33 -4.60 -16.99
CA GLY A 56 -19.58 -5.10 -16.43
C GLY A 56 -19.50 -6.49 -15.78
N LYS A 57 -18.28 -7.03 -15.65
CA LYS A 57 -18.05 -8.41 -15.23
C LYS A 57 -17.98 -8.56 -13.72
N VAL A 58 -18.52 -9.67 -13.24
CA VAL A 58 -18.63 -10.00 -11.81
C VAL A 58 -18.46 -11.51 -11.62
N ILE A 59 -17.62 -11.89 -10.64
CA ILE A 59 -17.46 -13.27 -10.17
C ILE A 59 -17.74 -13.34 -8.67
N LEU A 60 -18.54 -14.33 -8.25
CA LEU A 60 -18.82 -14.67 -6.86
C LEU A 60 -18.34 -16.10 -6.59
N THR A 61 -17.38 -16.26 -5.67
CA THR A 61 -16.88 -17.59 -5.26
C THR A 61 -17.75 -18.18 -4.15
N CYS A 62 -18.09 -19.46 -4.26
CA CYS A 62 -18.97 -20.16 -3.32
C CYS A 62 -18.41 -21.53 -2.90
N ASP A 63 -18.25 -21.73 -1.60
CA ASP A 63 -17.99 -23.04 -1.00
C ASP A 63 -19.29 -23.84 -0.89
N ILE A 64 -19.31 -25.03 -1.49
CA ILE A 64 -20.45 -25.94 -1.44
C ILE A 64 -20.23 -26.96 -0.33
N SER A 65 -20.98 -26.83 0.77
CA SER A 65 -20.98 -27.79 1.87
C SER A 65 -21.50 -29.15 1.41
N GLY A 66 -20.59 -30.12 1.22
CA GLY A 66 -20.92 -31.53 0.92
C GLY A 66 -20.40 -32.06 -0.42
N SER A 67 -19.76 -31.25 -1.25
CA SER A 67 -19.08 -31.70 -2.48
C SER A 67 -17.57 -31.47 -2.44
N LEU A 68 -16.82 -32.28 -3.19
CA LEU A 68 -15.36 -32.16 -3.35
C LEU A 68 -14.91 -31.05 -4.32
N GLY A 69 -15.85 -30.26 -4.87
CA GLY A 69 -15.58 -29.19 -5.83
C GLY A 69 -16.19 -27.86 -5.37
N SER A 70 -15.53 -26.78 -5.77
CA SER A 70 -15.95 -25.40 -5.55
C SER A 70 -16.68 -24.84 -6.77
N ARG A 71 -17.46 -23.77 -6.60
CA ARG A 71 -18.27 -23.18 -7.68
C ARG A 71 -18.11 -21.67 -7.73
N ILE A 72 -18.14 -21.12 -8.93
CA ILE A 72 -18.28 -19.68 -9.15
C ILE A 72 -19.63 -19.37 -9.81
N PHE A 73 -20.18 -18.20 -9.48
CA PHE A 73 -21.25 -17.57 -10.22
C PHE A 73 -20.68 -16.39 -11.00
N VAL A 74 -20.95 -16.33 -12.30
CA VAL A 74 -20.39 -15.30 -13.18
C VAL A 74 -21.49 -14.51 -13.88
N SER A 75 -21.25 -13.23 -14.08
CA SER A 75 -22.10 -12.28 -14.80
C SER A 75 -21.23 -11.40 -15.70
N ASP A 76 -21.68 -11.19 -16.93
CA ASP A 76 -21.13 -10.29 -17.95
C ASP A 76 -22.07 -9.10 -18.24
N ASP A 77 -23.13 -8.94 -17.45
CA ASP A 77 -24.24 -8.01 -17.68
C ASP A 77 -24.46 -7.04 -16.50
N PHE A 78 -23.38 -6.66 -15.81
CA PHE A 78 -23.37 -5.81 -14.61
C PHE A 78 -24.15 -6.43 -13.44
N GLY A 79 -24.20 -7.76 -13.33
CA GLY A 79 -24.90 -8.51 -12.29
C GLY A 79 -26.41 -8.69 -12.50
N LYS A 80 -26.96 -8.41 -13.69
CA LYS A 80 -28.40 -8.58 -13.99
C LYS A 80 -28.80 -10.05 -14.00
N SER A 81 -27.93 -10.92 -14.52
CA SER A 81 -28.08 -12.36 -14.50
C SER A 81 -26.77 -13.02 -14.10
N PHE A 82 -26.87 -14.20 -13.47
CA PHE A 82 -25.72 -15.00 -13.07
C PHE A 82 -25.86 -16.41 -13.61
N THR A 83 -24.84 -16.86 -14.34
CA THR A 83 -24.64 -18.28 -14.64
C THR A 83 -23.73 -18.90 -13.57
N HIS A 84 -23.59 -20.23 -13.55
CA HIS A 84 -22.69 -20.90 -12.62
C HIS A 84 -21.76 -21.88 -13.35
N GLN A 85 -20.53 -21.98 -12.86
CA GLN A 85 -19.48 -22.82 -13.40
C GLN A 85 -18.86 -23.61 -12.24
N ASP A 86 -18.79 -24.94 -12.36
CA ASP A 86 -18.11 -25.80 -11.39
C ASP A 86 -16.60 -25.81 -11.67
N LEU A 87 -15.80 -25.53 -10.65
CA LEU A 87 -14.35 -25.46 -10.78
C LEU A 87 -13.71 -26.86 -10.63
N PRO A 88 -12.70 -27.20 -11.46
CA PRO A 88 -11.94 -28.44 -11.30
C PRO A 88 -10.92 -28.40 -10.12
N PHE A 89 -10.93 -27.34 -9.32
CA PHE A 89 -10.07 -27.08 -8.17
C PHE A 89 -10.79 -26.23 -7.12
N THR A 90 -10.25 -26.15 -5.90
CA THR A 90 -10.69 -25.17 -4.88
C THR A 90 -9.73 -23.98 -4.88
N PRO A 91 -10.21 -22.73 -5.07
CA PRO A 91 -9.40 -21.52 -4.94
C PRO A 91 -8.78 -21.38 -3.54
N LEU A 92 -7.51 -20.98 -3.49
CA LEU A 92 -6.83 -20.51 -2.27
C LEU A 92 -6.97 -18.99 -2.08
N MET A 93 -7.13 -18.27 -3.19
CA MET A 93 -7.21 -16.80 -3.26
C MET A 93 -8.43 -16.35 -4.07
N GLN A 94 -8.73 -15.05 -4.03
CA GLN A 94 -9.70 -14.43 -4.93
C GLN A 94 -9.23 -14.57 -6.39
N ILE A 95 -10.17 -14.77 -7.32
CA ILE A 95 -9.86 -14.85 -8.76
C ILE A 95 -9.49 -13.44 -9.25
N SER A 96 -8.31 -13.32 -9.85
CA SER A 96 -7.78 -12.06 -10.40
C SER A 96 -8.05 -11.97 -11.90
N TYR A 97 -8.41 -10.78 -12.38
CA TYR A 97 -8.54 -10.47 -13.80
C TYR A 97 -7.19 -10.00 -14.38
N ASN A 98 -6.97 -10.20 -15.68
CA ASN A 98 -6.01 -9.39 -16.42
C ASN A 98 -6.54 -7.95 -16.54
N PRO A 99 -5.77 -6.90 -16.17
CA PRO A 99 -6.17 -5.51 -16.42
C PRO A 99 -6.45 -5.21 -17.90
N GLU A 100 -5.71 -5.81 -18.84
CA GLU A 100 -5.86 -5.54 -20.28
C GLU A 100 -6.94 -6.39 -20.97
N ASP A 101 -7.29 -7.56 -20.43
CA ASP A 101 -8.35 -8.42 -20.96
C ASP A 101 -9.25 -8.97 -19.86
N SER A 102 -10.43 -8.37 -19.71
CA SER A 102 -11.45 -8.80 -18.76
C SER A 102 -11.99 -10.24 -18.98
N ASN A 103 -11.63 -10.94 -20.07
CA ASN A 103 -11.96 -12.37 -20.27
C ASN A 103 -10.91 -13.30 -19.65
N ALA A 104 -9.69 -12.81 -19.45
CA ALA A 104 -8.59 -13.57 -18.88
C ALA A 104 -8.61 -13.50 -17.35
N LEU A 105 -8.59 -14.69 -16.73
CA LEU A 105 -8.66 -14.86 -15.28
C LEU A 105 -7.55 -15.79 -14.79
N MET A 106 -6.97 -15.49 -13.64
CA MET A 106 -5.97 -16.34 -12.98
C MET A 106 -6.30 -16.55 -11.50
N VAL A 107 -5.92 -17.71 -10.98
CA VAL A 107 -6.13 -18.08 -9.57
C VAL A 107 -5.18 -19.21 -9.13
N ILE A 108 -4.76 -19.18 -7.88
CA ILE A 108 -3.99 -20.27 -7.25
C ILE A 108 -4.95 -21.21 -6.52
N SER A 109 -4.79 -22.53 -6.69
CA SER A 109 -5.59 -23.54 -5.96
C SER A 109 -5.02 -23.85 -4.57
N ASN A 110 -5.82 -24.47 -3.70
CA ASN A 110 -5.37 -25.01 -2.41
C ASN A 110 -4.25 -26.08 -2.51
N ASN A 111 -3.92 -26.56 -3.72
CA ASN A 111 -2.80 -27.46 -3.98
C ASN A 111 -1.52 -26.70 -4.42
N ASN A 112 -1.52 -25.36 -4.36
CA ASN A 112 -0.50 -24.47 -4.93
C ASN A 112 -0.29 -24.67 -6.44
N GLU A 113 -1.38 -24.85 -7.20
CA GLU A 113 -1.37 -24.92 -8.67
C GLU A 113 -1.82 -23.58 -9.27
N LEU A 114 -1.23 -23.16 -10.39
CA LEU A 114 -1.70 -21.97 -11.12
C LEU A 114 -2.69 -22.36 -12.21
N TRP A 115 -3.92 -21.85 -12.08
CA TRP A 115 -5.01 -22.06 -13.03
C TRP A 115 -5.34 -20.77 -13.77
N LEU A 116 -5.62 -20.90 -15.07
CA LEU A 116 -5.87 -19.80 -16.00
C LEU A 116 -7.12 -20.09 -16.85
N SER A 117 -7.95 -19.08 -17.08
CA SER A 117 -9.04 -19.06 -18.08
C SER A 117 -8.82 -17.89 -19.05
N GLN A 118 -9.32 -18.04 -20.28
CA GLN A 118 -9.33 -17.01 -21.34
C GLN A 118 -10.77 -16.67 -21.79
N ASP A 119 -11.76 -17.29 -21.17
CA ASP A 119 -13.16 -17.34 -21.57
C ASP A 119 -14.08 -17.08 -20.37
N PHE A 120 -13.64 -16.15 -19.51
CA PHE A 120 -14.35 -15.66 -18.34
C PHE A 120 -14.86 -16.79 -17.43
N GLY A 121 -13.94 -17.71 -17.10
CA GLY A 121 -14.15 -18.82 -16.18
C GLY A 121 -14.77 -20.07 -16.80
N SER A 122 -15.18 -20.01 -18.08
CA SER A 122 -15.92 -21.11 -18.72
C SER A 122 -15.08 -22.38 -18.88
N ASN A 123 -13.79 -22.25 -19.15
CA ASN A 123 -12.81 -23.34 -19.12
C ASN A 123 -11.56 -22.92 -18.36
N TRP A 124 -11.06 -23.80 -17.50
CA TRP A 124 -9.84 -23.59 -16.72
C TRP A 124 -8.74 -24.57 -17.13
N LYS A 125 -7.56 -24.03 -17.46
CA LYS A 125 -6.34 -24.78 -17.76
C LYS A 125 -5.34 -24.57 -16.63
N LYS A 126 -4.84 -25.67 -16.03
CA LYS A 126 -3.65 -25.60 -15.19
C LYS A 126 -2.43 -25.29 -16.05
N ILE A 127 -1.67 -24.25 -15.68
CA ILE A 127 -0.46 -23.83 -16.40
C ILE A 127 0.83 -24.10 -15.61
N HIS A 128 0.77 -24.25 -14.29
CA HIS A 128 1.93 -24.56 -13.46
C HIS A 128 1.56 -25.29 -12.14
N ASP A 129 2.53 -25.98 -11.55
CA ASP A 129 2.42 -26.81 -10.35
C ASP A 129 3.47 -26.35 -9.31
N MET A 130 3.08 -26.26 -8.04
CA MET A 130 3.93 -25.79 -6.93
C MET A 130 4.39 -24.33 -7.08
N VAL A 131 3.42 -23.43 -7.26
CA VAL A 131 3.59 -21.97 -7.37
C VAL A 131 4.23 -21.35 -6.12
N CYS A 132 4.03 -22.00 -4.97
CA CYS A 132 4.53 -21.56 -3.66
C CYS A 132 5.42 -22.65 -3.05
N GLY A 133 6.58 -22.24 -2.52
CA GLY A 133 7.57 -23.10 -1.88
C GLY A 133 8.35 -22.36 -0.78
N ASP A 134 9.52 -22.88 -0.39
CA ASP A 134 10.34 -22.25 0.64
C ASP A 134 11.03 -20.97 0.11
N ARG A 135 10.86 -19.85 0.82
CA ARG A 135 11.44 -18.55 0.44
C ARG A 135 12.97 -18.63 0.39
N GLY A 136 13.56 -18.11 -0.68
CA GLY A 136 15.01 -18.12 -0.95
C GLY A 136 15.44 -19.24 -1.91
N VAL A 137 14.57 -20.21 -2.23
CA VAL A 137 14.82 -21.23 -3.27
C VAL A 137 13.80 -21.20 -4.41
N LEU A 138 13.00 -20.14 -4.50
CA LEU A 138 11.98 -19.97 -5.54
C LEU A 138 12.61 -19.63 -6.91
N GLU A 139 11.90 -19.95 -7.99
CA GLU A 139 12.16 -19.47 -9.34
C GLU A 139 11.09 -18.46 -9.75
N LEU A 140 11.49 -17.26 -10.18
CA LEU A 140 10.56 -16.31 -10.79
C LEU A 140 10.42 -16.64 -12.29
N ARG A 141 9.18 -16.75 -12.76
CA ARG A 141 8.84 -17.22 -14.10
C ARG A 141 7.83 -16.29 -14.77
N ARG A 142 8.02 -15.99 -16.05
CA ARG A 142 7.17 -15.13 -16.89
C ARG A 142 6.52 -15.93 -18.02
N THR A 143 5.30 -15.58 -18.40
CA THR A 143 4.66 -16.00 -19.64
C THR A 143 3.86 -14.83 -20.22
N THR A 144 4.06 -14.53 -21.50
CA THR A 144 3.35 -13.48 -22.26
C THR A 144 2.55 -14.09 -23.42
N ASP A 145 2.09 -15.32 -23.23
CA ASP A 145 1.34 -16.10 -24.23
C ASP A 145 0.29 -17.02 -23.61
N TYR A 146 -0.10 -16.73 -22.35
CA TYR A 146 -1.09 -17.45 -21.56
C TYR A 146 -0.66 -18.90 -21.22
N GLY A 147 0.61 -19.07 -20.82
CA GLY A 147 1.17 -20.34 -20.37
C GLY A 147 1.30 -21.37 -21.50
N LYS A 148 1.71 -20.95 -22.70
CA LYS A 148 2.18 -21.85 -23.77
C LYS A 148 3.71 -21.95 -23.73
N THR A 149 4.39 -20.83 -23.48
CA THR A 149 5.80 -20.76 -23.11
C THR A 149 5.95 -20.10 -21.75
N ILE A 150 6.87 -20.62 -20.93
CA ILE A 150 7.17 -20.12 -19.59
C ILE A 150 8.69 -19.98 -19.49
N LYS A 151 9.17 -18.75 -19.31
CA LYS A 151 10.60 -18.42 -19.15
C LYS A 151 10.90 -18.22 -17.67
N THR A 152 11.87 -18.94 -17.11
CA THR A 152 12.48 -18.56 -15.82
C THR A 152 13.30 -17.29 -16.05
N VAL A 153 12.93 -16.21 -15.35
CA VAL A 153 13.57 -14.88 -15.44
C VAL A 153 14.58 -14.65 -14.31
N ALA A 154 14.39 -15.29 -13.16
CA ALA A 154 15.34 -15.26 -12.04
C ALA A 154 15.23 -16.52 -11.15
N THR A 155 16.25 -16.77 -10.32
CA THR A 155 16.34 -17.96 -9.45
C THR A 155 16.75 -17.59 -8.03
N LYS A 156 16.53 -18.48 -7.05
CA LYS A 156 16.87 -18.28 -5.63
C LYS A 156 16.15 -17.05 -5.02
N ILE A 157 14.89 -16.89 -5.40
CA ILE A 157 14.07 -15.74 -5.03
C ILE A 157 13.48 -15.93 -3.63
N TYR A 158 13.51 -14.87 -2.84
CA TYR A 158 12.83 -14.74 -1.54
C TYR A 158 11.41 -14.21 -1.72
N SER A 159 11.25 -13.11 -2.44
CA SER A 159 9.97 -12.55 -2.92
C SER A 159 10.22 -11.64 -4.13
N PHE A 160 9.15 -11.22 -4.80
CA PHE A 160 9.17 -10.22 -5.88
C PHE A 160 7.97 -9.26 -5.74
N GLY A 161 8.00 -8.14 -6.44
CA GLY A 161 6.92 -7.15 -6.46
C GLY A 161 7.02 -6.25 -7.69
N LEU A 162 5.94 -5.54 -8.00
CA LEU A 162 5.84 -4.64 -9.15
C LEU A 162 5.40 -3.24 -8.70
N GLY A 163 6.02 -2.20 -9.25
CA GLY A 163 5.65 -0.82 -8.99
C GLY A 163 5.90 0.04 -10.22
N GLY A 164 4.86 0.69 -10.75
CA GLY A 164 4.96 1.41 -12.02
C GLY A 164 5.49 0.50 -13.14
N ARG A 165 6.61 0.88 -13.76
CA ARG A 165 7.30 0.07 -14.78
C ARG A 165 8.36 -0.89 -14.24
N PHE A 166 8.57 -0.95 -12.92
CA PHE A 166 9.70 -1.61 -12.29
C PHE A 166 9.30 -2.96 -11.68
N LEU A 167 9.97 -4.03 -12.12
CA LEU A 167 9.91 -5.36 -11.51
C LEU A 167 11.05 -5.52 -10.50
N PHE A 168 10.72 -5.68 -9.23
CA PHE A 168 11.68 -5.90 -8.15
C PHE A 168 11.71 -7.37 -7.73
N ALA A 169 12.90 -7.90 -7.46
CA ALA A 169 13.08 -9.24 -6.89
C ALA A 169 14.16 -9.24 -5.80
N SER A 170 13.87 -9.91 -4.69
CA SER A 170 14.80 -10.11 -3.58
C SER A 170 15.42 -11.51 -3.66
N GLY A 171 16.75 -11.60 -3.72
CA GLY A 171 17.48 -12.88 -3.76
C GLY A 171 17.76 -13.49 -2.38
N THR A 172 18.49 -14.61 -2.32
CA THR A 172 18.91 -15.25 -1.05
C THR A 172 19.70 -14.35 -0.09
N LEU A 173 20.41 -13.36 -0.62
CA LEU A 173 21.16 -12.38 0.17
C LEU A 173 20.30 -11.19 0.61
N ARG A 174 18.98 -11.24 0.39
CA ARG A 174 18.01 -10.15 0.60
C ARG A 174 18.46 -8.80 0.01
N MET A 175 19.18 -8.82 -1.11
CA MET A 175 19.46 -7.61 -1.89
C MET A 175 18.39 -7.48 -2.98
N ILE A 176 17.80 -6.28 -3.10
CA ILE A 176 16.86 -5.96 -4.17
C ILE A 176 17.60 -5.88 -5.51
N HIS A 177 17.04 -6.53 -6.51
CA HIS A 177 17.39 -6.37 -7.91
C HIS A 177 16.17 -5.83 -8.65
N VAL A 178 16.39 -4.97 -9.62
CA VAL A 178 15.35 -4.34 -10.44
C VAL A 178 15.49 -4.78 -11.90
N SER A 179 14.36 -4.83 -12.59
CA SER A 179 14.27 -4.96 -14.04
C SER A 179 13.23 -3.99 -14.59
N VAL A 180 13.54 -3.39 -15.74
CA VAL A 180 12.63 -2.50 -16.51
C VAL A 180 12.23 -3.12 -17.85
N ASP A 181 12.71 -4.33 -18.16
CA ASP A 181 12.40 -5.12 -19.35
C ASP A 181 11.65 -6.43 -18.98
N SER A 182 10.86 -6.36 -17.91
CA SER A 182 10.00 -7.46 -17.43
C SER A 182 10.78 -8.72 -17.02
N GLY A 183 12.05 -8.59 -16.64
CA GLY A 183 12.93 -9.69 -16.21
C GLY A 183 13.77 -10.31 -17.32
N ASP A 184 14.02 -9.60 -18.43
CA ASP A 184 14.98 -10.05 -19.46
C ASP A 184 16.43 -9.69 -19.09
N SER A 185 16.64 -8.58 -18.38
CA SER A 185 17.87 -8.17 -17.70
C SER A 185 17.58 -7.72 -16.26
N TRP A 186 18.60 -7.77 -15.40
CA TRP A 186 18.51 -7.40 -13.98
C TRP A 186 19.71 -6.53 -13.58
N ASN A 187 19.44 -5.55 -12.71
CA ASN A 187 20.44 -4.68 -12.11
C ASN A 187 20.31 -4.71 -10.59
N MET A 188 21.42 -4.60 -9.85
CA MET A 188 21.39 -4.57 -8.39
C MET A 188 21.05 -3.17 -7.88
N ALA A 189 19.99 -3.04 -7.09
CA ALA A 189 19.61 -1.78 -6.48
C ALA A 189 20.66 -1.36 -5.43
N GLN A 190 21.10 -0.10 -5.48
CA GLN A 190 22.06 0.47 -4.54
C GLN A 190 21.37 0.88 -3.23
N LEU A 191 20.88 -0.14 -2.51
CA LEU A 191 20.19 -0.03 -1.21
C LEU A 191 20.97 -0.80 -0.13
N PRO A 192 20.84 -0.43 1.16
CA PRO A 192 21.36 -1.25 2.26
C PRO A 192 20.80 -2.67 2.23
N ALA A 193 21.65 -3.67 2.45
CA ALA A 193 21.24 -5.08 2.50
C ALA A 193 20.60 -5.39 3.87
N VAL A 194 19.35 -5.87 3.87
CA VAL A 194 18.57 -6.08 5.10
C VAL A 194 18.77 -7.46 5.72
N GLY A 195 18.66 -7.54 7.04
CA GLY A 195 18.73 -8.76 7.84
C GLY A 195 17.51 -9.68 7.70
N HIS A 196 17.41 -10.68 8.58
CA HIS A 196 16.31 -11.65 8.54
C HIS A 196 14.99 -11.13 9.14
N GLU A 197 15.09 -10.21 10.09
CA GLU A 197 13.98 -9.60 10.83
C GLU A 197 13.50 -8.30 10.17
N GLN A 198 14.34 -7.70 9.30
CA GLN A 198 14.05 -6.50 8.53
C GLN A 198 13.38 -6.78 7.17
N PHE A 199 12.76 -5.73 6.61
CA PHE A 199 12.05 -5.76 5.32
C PHE A 199 12.37 -4.55 4.41
N TYR A 200 11.88 -4.61 3.17
CA TYR A 200 11.73 -3.47 2.27
C TYR A 200 10.24 -3.27 2.00
N SER A 201 9.79 -2.05 1.72
CA SER A 201 8.42 -1.79 1.25
C SER A 201 8.41 -0.75 0.13
N ILE A 202 7.61 -0.99 -0.91
CA ILE A 202 7.41 -0.05 -2.02
C ILE A 202 6.29 0.91 -1.59
N LEU A 203 6.67 2.12 -1.16
CA LEU A 203 5.72 3.10 -0.61
C LEU A 203 4.87 3.75 -1.72
N ALA A 204 5.51 4.07 -2.84
CA ALA A 204 4.86 4.54 -4.05
C ALA A 204 5.79 4.34 -5.26
N ALA A 205 5.21 4.07 -6.42
CA ALA A 205 5.95 3.89 -7.67
C ALA A 205 5.16 4.46 -8.84
N ASN A 206 5.84 5.13 -9.76
CA ASN A 206 5.27 5.62 -11.01
C ASN A 206 6.17 5.20 -12.20
N ASN A 207 6.00 5.82 -13.36
CA ASN A 207 6.82 5.51 -14.54
C ASN A 207 8.23 6.13 -14.51
N ASP A 208 8.50 7.04 -13.56
CA ASP A 208 9.71 7.85 -13.50
C ASP A 208 10.61 7.49 -12.30
N MET A 209 10.06 7.01 -11.18
CA MET A 209 10.82 6.57 -10.00
C MET A 209 9.99 5.76 -8.99
N VAL A 210 10.67 5.27 -7.94
CA VAL A 210 10.11 4.52 -6.81
C VAL A 210 10.61 5.06 -5.48
N PHE A 211 9.67 5.26 -4.54
CA PHE A 211 9.94 5.41 -3.12
C PHE A 211 10.07 4.03 -2.47
N MET A 212 11.23 3.74 -1.90
CA MET A 212 11.52 2.48 -1.23
C MET A 212 11.79 2.73 0.26
N HIS A 213 11.03 2.09 1.14
CA HIS A 213 11.34 1.99 2.55
C HIS A 213 12.37 0.89 2.80
N VAL A 214 13.36 1.17 3.65
CA VAL A 214 14.31 0.20 4.19
C VAL A 214 14.20 0.25 5.71
N ASP A 215 13.82 -0.87 6.31
CA ASP A 215 13.63 -1.01 7.77
C ASP A 215 14.98 -0.93 8.52
N GLU A 216 15.01 -0.29 9.69
CA GLU A 216 16.24 -0.09 10.47
C GLU A 216 16.60 -1.35 11.29
N PRO A 217 17.89 -1.71 11.51
CA PRO A 217 18.24 -2.95 12.21
C PRO A 217 17.77 -3.05 13.68
N GLY A 218 16.62 -3.68 13.90
CA GLY A 218 16.08 -4.04 15.21
C GLY A 218 14.58 -3.75 15.31
N ASP A 219 13.98 -4.04 16.47
CA ASP A 219 12.57 -3.71 16.75
C ASP A 219 12.43 -2.21 17.08
N THR A 220 12.59 -1.36 16.05
CA THR A 220 12.66 0.10 16.15
C THR A 220 11.33 0.79 15.86
N GLY A 221 10.49 0.19 15.01
CA GLY A 221 9.26 0.79 14.48
C GLY A 221 9.48 1.92 13.46
N PHE A 222 10.70 2.06 12.93
CA PHE A 222 11.01 3.04 11.89
C PHE A 222 12.11 2.55 10.94
N GLY A 223 12.20 3.20 9.79
CA GLY A 223 13.25 2.98 8.81
C GLY A 223 13.62 4.25 8.06
N THR A 224 14.24 4.09 6.90
CA THR A 224 14.67 5.18 6.01
C THR A 224 13.98 5.07 4.65
N VAL A 225 13.46 6.18 4.14
CA VAL A 225 12.92 6.29 2.77
C VAL A 225 14.04 6.67 1.80
N TYR A 226 14.10 5.94 0.70
CA TYR A 226 15.00 6.16 -0.42
C TYR A 226 14.22 6.44 -1.71
N VAL A 227 14.77 7.31 -2.57
CA VAL A 227 14.21 7.67 -3.87
C VAL A 227 15.13 7.16 -4.98
N SER A 228 14.58 6.43 -5.96
CA SER A 228 15.35 5.82 -7.06
C SER A 228 15.81 6.82 -8.12
N ASP A 229 16.64 6.38 -9.07
CA ASP A 229 16.71 6.97 -10.41
C ASP A 229 15.60 6.42 -11.34
N ASP A 230 15.55 6.92 -12.57
CA ASP A 230 14.64 6.47 -13.63
C ASP A 230 14.87 5.01 -14.04
N ARG A 231 16.05 4.46 -13.75
CA ARG A 231 16.39 3.05 -13.94
C ARG A 231 15.92 2.15 -12.78
N GLY A 232 15.51 2.73 -11.64
CA GLY A 232 15.16 1.98 -10.42
C GLY A 232 16.37 1.37 -9.71
N THR A 233 17.59 1.82 -10.02
CA THR A 233 18.87 1.22 -9.62
C THR A 233 19.65 2.05 -8.60
N VAL A 234 19.69 3.37 -8.77
CA VAL A 234 20.57 4.28 -8.01
C VAL A 234 19.74 5.11 -7.06
N TYR A 235 19.78 4.76 -5.78
CA TYR A 235 18.96 5.37 -4.74
C TYR A 235 19.68 6.47 -3.97
N SER A 236 18.97 7.54 -3.65
CA SER A 236 19.38 8.57 -2.70
C SER A 236 18.53 8.49 -1.43
N LYS A 237 19.09 8.92 -0.29
CA LYS A 237 18.37 9.01 0.98
C LYS A 237 17.45 10.23 0.95
N SER A 238 16.17 10.04 1.29
CA SER A 238 15.11 11.07 1.21
C SER A 238 14.58 11.47 2.59
N LEU A 239 14.24 10.50 3.45
CA LEU A 239 13.70 10.76 4.79
C LEU A 239 14.21 9.73 5.79
N GLU A 240 14.80 10.19 6.89
CA GLU A 240 15.19 9.33 8.02
C GLU A 240 14.04 9.16 9.02
N ARG A 241 14.12 8.09 9.84
CA ARG A 241 13.19 7.84 10.96
C ARG A 241 11.71 7.78 10.57
N HIS A 242 11.44 7.37 9.34
CA HIS A 242 10.10 7.19 8.78
C HIS A 242 9.34 6.07 9.50
N LEU A 243 8.15 6.38 10.00
CA LEU A 243 7.33 5.47 10.78
C LEU A 243 6.81 4.31 9.91
N TYR A 244 7.12 3.08 10.32
CA TYR A 244 6.62 1.85 9.69
C TYR A 244 6.56 0.75 10.75
N THR A 245 5.36 0.21 11.03
CA THR A 245 5.22 -0.76 12.12
C THR A 245 5.59 -2.19 11.69
N THR A 246 6.62 -2.76 12.32
CA THR A 246 7.01 -4.17 12.16
C THR A 246 5.88 -5.14 12.56
N THR A 247 4.98 -4.68 13.45
CA THR A 247 3.71 -5.36 13.78
C THR A 247 2.53 -4.62 13.15
N GLY A 248 1.91 -5.22 12.13
CA GLY A 248 0.82 -4.64 11.35
C GLY A 248 1.22 -4.41 9.90
N GLY A 249 2.41 -3.83 9.68
CA GLY A 249 2.86 -3.36 8.38
C GLY A 249 2.34 -1.97 8.02
N ASP A 250 1.88 -1.21 9.02
CA ASP A 250 1.21 0.08 8.84
C ASP A 250 2.22 1.21 8.62
N THR A 251 1.88 2.13 7.73
CA THR A 251 2.58 3.41 7.56
C THR A 251 1.59 4.52 7.23
N ASP A 252 1.93 5.76 7.58
CA ASP A 252 1.13 6.95 7.27
C ASP A 252 1.48 7.54 5.88
N PHE A 253 2.38 6.91 5.11
CA PHE A 253 2.83 7.41 3.81
C PHE A 253 1.67 7.51 2.81
N THR A 254 1.34 8.76 2.46
CA THR A 254 0.16 9.13 1.69
C THR A 254 0.58 9.98 0.49
N ASN A 255 0.28 9.48 -0.71
CA ASN A 255 0.39 10.25 -1.96
C ASN A 255 -0.81 11.20 -2.08
N VAL A 256 -0.56 12.52 -2.20
CA VAL A 256 -1.63 13.51 -2.35
C VAL A 256 -2.01 13.60 -3.83
N THR A 257 -2.94 12.75 -4.24
CA THR A 257 -3.38 12.59 -5.64
C THR A 257 -3.96 13.86 -6.29
N SER A 258 -4.38 14.85 -5.50
CA SER A 258 -4.92 16.13 -5.98
C SER A 258 -3.86 17.17 -6.38
N MET A 259 -2.57 16.94 -6.09
CA MET A 259 -1.45 17.85 -6.38
C MET A 259 -0.15 17.11 -6.70
N ARG A 260 0.52 17.49 -7.80
CA ARG A 260 1.71 16.78 -8.28
C ARG A 260 2.91 16.94 -7.34
N GLY A 261 3.65 15.85 -7.13
CA GLY A 261 4.89 15.86 -6.31
C GLY A 261 4.66 15.91 -4.80
N VAL A 262 3.40 15.94 -4.33
CA VAL A 262 3.07 16.11 -2.92
C VAL A 262 2.88 14.77 -2.20
N PHE A 263 3.62 14.57 -1.11
CA PHE A 263 3.55 13.39 -0.26
C PHE A 263 3.52 13.79 1.22
N ILE A 264 2.67 13.15 2.01
CA ILE A 264 2.55 13.34 3.47
C ILE A 264 2.91 12.01 4.14
N THR A 265 3.69 12.04 5.22
CA THR A 265 3.97 10.84 6.03
C THR A 265 4.28 11.21 7.48
N SER A 266 4.53 10.22 8.33
CA SER A 266 4.91 10.38 9.73
C SER A 266 6.35 9.92 9.98
N ILE A 267 7.08 10.66 10.80
CA ILE A 267 8.38 10.28 11.37
C ILE A 267 8.26 10.02 12.87
N LEU A 268 9.16 9.19 13.42
CA LEU A 268 9.32 8.99 14.85
C LEU A 268 10.50 9.85 15.35
N ALA A 269 10.22 10.93 16.08
CA ALA A 269 11.24 11.82 16.64
C ALA A 269 12.14 11.11 17.69
N GLU A 270 13.24 11.75 18.10
CA GLU A 270 14.14 11.19 19.14
C GLU A 270 13.47 11.04 20.52
N ASP A 271 12.46 11.87 20.84
CA ASP A 271 11.66 11.75 22.08
C ASP A 271 10.53 10.71 21.97
N SER A 272 10.59 9.84 20.95
CA SER A 272 9.59 8.82 20.58
C SER A 272 8.19 9.37 20.30
N SER A 273 8.06 10.68 20.07
CA SER A 273 6.83 11.28 19.58
C SER A 273 6.69 11.10 18.06
N VAL A 274 5.46 10.99 17.56
CA VAL A 274 5.19 10.87 16.12
C VAL A 274 4.86 12.24 15.55
N GLN A 275 5.53 12.64 14.47
CA GLN A 275 5.36 13.94 13.83
C GLN A 275 5.10 13.76 12.34
N SER A 276 4.04 14.39 11.82
CA SER A 276 3.76 14.40 10.38
C SER A 276 4.61 15.43 9.64
N VAL A 277 5.10 15.05 8.47
CA VAL A 277 5.88 15.87 7.52
C VAL A 277 5.28 15.77 6.12
N VAL A 278 5.53 16.80 5.30
CA VAL A 278 5.11 16.90 3.90
C VAL A 278 6.31 17.23 3.02
N SER A 279 6.38 16.61 1.85
CA SER A 279 7.24 17.02 0.74
C SER A 279 6.36 17.52 -0.40
N PHE A 280 6.81 18.55 -1.11
CA PHE A 280 6.16 19.10 -2.30
C PHE A 280 6.97 18.90 -3.59
N ASP A 281 8.19 18.39 -3.47
CA ASP A 281 9.21 18.26 -4.53
C ASP A 281 9.53 16.78 -4.85
N GLN A 282 8.56 15.89 -4.65
CA GLN A 282 8.68 14.45 -4.90
C GLN A 282 9.74 13.75 -4.01
N GLY A 283 9.92 14.24 -2.78
CA GLY A 283 10.78 13.65 -1.75
C GLY A 283 12.20 14.21 -1.69
N GLY A 284 12.44 15.42 -2.19
CA GLY A 284 13.75 16.09 -2.06
C GLY A 284 13.92 16.85 -0.75
N GLU A 285 12.88 17.52 -0.27
CA GLU A 285 12.80 18.18 1.03
C GLU A 285 11.49 17.79 1.75
N TRP A 286 11.59 17.56 3.06
CA TRP A 286 10.47 17.22 3.93
C TRP A 286 10.37 18.26 5.04
N VAL A 287 9.22 18.92 5.16
CA VAL A 287 8.96 19.99 6.13
C VAL A 287 7.75 19.67 7.01
N PRO A 288 7.66 20.19 8.24
CA PRO A 288 6.44 20.05 9.06
C PRO A 288 5.24 20.78 8.42
N LEU A 289 4.03 20.22 8.54
CA LEU A 289 2.83 20.87 8.02
C LEU A 289 2.46 22.11 8.85
N GLN A 290 2.16 23.22 8.18
CA GLN A 290 1.85 24.48 8.86
C GLN A 290 0.54 24.39 9.66
N LYS A 291 0.54 24.89 10.91
CA LYS A 291 -0.70 24.98 11.69
C LYS A 291 -1.68 25.98 11.06
N PRO A 292 -3.00 25.69 11.04
CA PRO A 292 -4.00 26.68 10.66
C PRO A 292 -3.89 27.98 11.48
N ALA A 293 -4.02 29.13 10.82
CA ALA A 293 -3.86 30.44 11.45
C ALA A 293 -4.78 30.63 12.69
N ASN A 294 -6.03 30.17 12.59
CA ASN A 294 -7.04 30.25 13.65
C ASN A 294 -6.97 29.10 14.68
N SER A 295 -6.05 28.15 14.54
CA SER A 295 -5.87 27.04 15.50
C SER A 295 -4.86 27.40 16.60
N LYS A 296 -5.22 27.04 17.82
CA LYS A 296 -4.33 27.01 18.99
C LYS A 296 -3.63 25.66 19.08
N CYS A 297 -2.42 25.66 19.63
CA CYS A 297 -1.70 24.46 19.99
C CYS A 297 -2.42 23.71 21.13
N ASP A 298 -2.34 22.38 21.12
CA ASP A 298 -2.90 21.52 22.17
C ASP A 298 -1.90 21.26 23.32
N ALA A 299 -2.21 20.30 24.20
CA ALA A 299 -1.40 20.00 25.37
C ALA A 299 -0.08 19.24 25.08
N THR A 300 0.19 18.84 23.82
CA THR A 300 1.50 18.30 23.42
C THR A 300 2.55 19.41 23.27
N ALA A 301 2.13 20.63 22.95
CA ALA A 301 3.03 21.71 22.56
C ALA A 301 3.79 22.31 23.76
N LYS A 302 5.13 22.39 23.62
CA LYS A 302 6.03 23.02 24.60
C LYS A 302 5.90 24.55 24.61
N ASP A 303 5.48 25.15 23.49
CA ASP A 303 5.23 26.59 23.30
C ASP A 303 3.79 26.80 22.77
N PRO A 304 2.88 27.46 23.52
CA PRO A 304 1.46 27.60 23.12
C PRO A 304 1.22 28.36 21.80
N ASP A 305 2.21 29.09 21.29
CA ASP A 305 2.12 29.84 20.03
C ASP A 305 2.89 29.16 18.87
N LYS A 306 3.75 28.17 19.15
CA LYS A 306 4.53 27.43 18.14
C LYS A 306 4.23 25.93 18.19
N CYS A 307 3.55 25.46 17.15
CA CYS A 307 3.20 24.06 16.92
C CYS A 307 2.90 23.86 15.43
N ASN A 308 2.83 22.61 15.01
CA ASN A 308 2.55 22.21 13.62
C ASN A 308 1.16 21.55 13.52
N LEU A 309 0.72 21.28 12.30
CA LEU A 309 -0.38 20.35 12.04
C LEU A 309 0.18 18.93 11.92
N HIS A 310 -0.51 17.97 12.54
CA HIS A 310 -0.21 16.55 12.40
C HIS A 310 -1.45 15.79 11.94
N ILE A 311 -1.24 14.82 11.07
CA ILE A 311 -2.27 14.10 10.30
C ILE A 311 -2.36 12.67 10.83
N HIS A 312 -3.58 12.17 11.00
CA HIS A 312 -3.84 10.80 11.42
C HIS A 312 -3.98 9.87 10.20
N GLY A 313 -2.93 9.10 9.91
CA GLY A 313 -2.95 8.02 8.90
C GLY A 313 -3.28 6.64 9.48
N ALA A 314 -2.84 5.58 8.80
CA ALA A 314 -3.11 4.19 9.15
C ALA A 314 -2.63 3.83 10.56
N TYR A 315 -1.46 4.34 10.98
CA TYR A 315 -0.91 4.09 12.32
C TYR A 315 -1.87 4.55 13.43
N SER A 316 -2.55 5.68 13.22
CA SER A 316 -3.55 6.18 14.18
C SER A 316 -4.81 5.29 14.23
N ILE A 317 -5.17 4.63 13.13
CA ILE A 317 -6.29 3.71 13.07
C ILE A 317 -5.94 2.38 13.76
N THR A 318 -4.77 1.79 13.49
CA THR A 318 -4.39 0.49 14.07
C THR A 318 -4.00 0.57 15.55
N THR A 319 -3.49 1.71 16.01
CA THR A 319 -3.38 2.04 17.45
C THR A 319 -4.72 2.32 18.13
N ARG A 320 -5.85 2.24 17.39
CA ARG A 320 -7.24 2.39 17.87
C ARG A 320 -7.59 3.79 18.39
N LEU A 321 -6.99 4.84 17.83
CA LEU A 321 -7.47 6.20 18.03
C LEU A 321 -8.84 6.38 17.36
N ASN A 322 -9.57 7.43 17.74
CA ASN A 322 -10.94 7.68 17.27
C ASN A 322 -10.95 8.36 15.87
N VAL A 323 -10.30 7.70 14.91
CA VAL A 323 -10.05 8.15 13.54
C VAL A 323 -10.85 7.25 12.58
N PRO A 324 -11.95 7.74 11.99
CA PRO A 324 -12.83 6.91 11.17
C PRO A 324 -12.38 6.70 9.72
N MET A 325 -11.54 7.59 9.19
CA MET A 325 -11.10 7.60 7.78
C MET A 325 -9.68 8.15 7.67
N LEU A 326 -8.93 7.59 6.72
CA LEU A 326 -7.64 8.08 6.24
C LEU A 326 -7.78 9.46 5.57
N PRO A 327 -6.66 10.17 5.29
CA PRO A 327 -6.68 11.34 4.41
C PRO A 327 -7.27 11.01 3.04
N LEU A 328 -8.03 11.94 2.47
CA LEU A 328 -8.70 11.82 1.17
C LEU A 328 -8.29 12.97 0.26
N SER A 329 -7.79 12.62 -0.93
CA SER A 329 -7.56 13.50 -2.07
C SER A 329 -8.03 12.78 -3.35
N GLU A 330 -8.47 13.53 -4.35
CA GLU A 330 -8.92 12.99 -5.64
C GLU A 330 -8.30 13.82 -6.79
N PRO A 331 -7.82 13.20 -7.89
CA PRO A 331 -7.03 13.89 -8.91
C PRO A 331 -7.82 14.88 -9.77
N ASN A 332 -9.15 14.79 -9.78
CA ASN A 332 -10.05 15.79 -10.36
C ASN A 332 -10.34 16.97 -9.41
N ALA A 333 -10.16 16.78 -8.10
CA ALA A 333 -10.40 17.76 -7.04
C ALA A 333 -9.11 18.53 -6.70
N VAL A 334 -8.57 19.26 -7.67
CA VAL A 334 -7.25 19.90 -7.64
C VAL A 334 -7.02 20.73 -6.38
N GLY A 335 -5.91 20.45 -5.67
CA GLY A 335 -5.53 21.14 -4.43
C GLY A 335 -6.24 20.64 -3.16
N LEU A 336 -7.34 19.89 -3.29
CA LEU A 336 -8.16 19.50 -2.14
C LEU A 336 -7.59 18.29 -1.40
N ILE A 337 -7.49 18.42 -0.08
CA ILE A 337 -7.17 17.34 0.86
C ILE A 337 -8.11 17.44 2.05
N LEU A 338 -8.77 16.34 2.44
CA LEU A 338 -9.54 16.22 3.68
C LEU A 338 -8.84 15.23 4.61
N ALA A 339 -8.56 15.62 5.85
CA ALA A 339 -7.83 14.75 6.78
C ALA A 339 -8.24 14.95 8.25
N HIS A 340 -8.21 13.87 9.03
CA HIS A 340 -8.23 13.95 10.49
C HIS A 340 -6.89 14.45 11.01
N GLY A 341 -6.89 15.39 11.95
CA GLY A 341 -5.65 15.97 12.48
C GLY A 341 -5.70 16.42 13.94
N SER A 342 -4.51 16.75 14.44
CA SER A 342 -4.24 17.42 15.72
C SER A 342 -3.19 18.52 15.51
N VAL A 343 -3.16 19.53 16.38
CA VAL A 343 -2.29 20.73 16.23
C VAL A 343 -1.46 20.88 17.49
N GLY A 344 -0.15 20.67 17.40
CA GLY A 344 0.72 20.39 18.56
C GLY A 344 2.19 20.21 18.19
N ASP A 345 2.97 19.66 19.11
CA ASP A 345 4.36 19.23 18.84
C ASP A 345 4.44 17.79 18.29
N SER A 346 3.34 17.03 18.38
CA SER A 346 3.24 15.64 17.89
C SER A 346 1.77 15.21 17.70
N ILE A 347 1.56 14.03 17.11
CA ILE A 347 0.23 13.40 16.97
C ILE A 347 -0.40 13.22 18.35
N SER A 348 -1.59 13.82 18.55
CA SER A 348 -2.31 13.80 19.81
C SER A 348 -3.25 12.59 19.93
N VAL A 349 -3.29 11.94 21.09
CA VAL A 349 -4.23 10.82 21.38
C VAL A 349 -5.66 11.30 21.66
N MET A 350 -5.91 12.61 21.58
CA MET A 350 -7.23 13.21 21.76
C MET A 350 -8.15 12.94 20.55
N LYS A 351 -9.45 13.23 20.68
CA LYS A 351 -10.36 13.16 19.52
C LYS A 351 -9.92 14.18 18.46
N PRO A 352 -9.66 13.75 17.21
CA PRO A 352 -9.21 14.66 16.16
C PRO A 352 -10.35 15.57 15.68
N ASP A 353 -9.96 16.70 15.10
CA ASP A 353 -10.83 17.53 14.25
C ASP A 353 -10.55 17.19 12.77
N VAL A 354 -11.44 17.58 11.85
CA VAL A 354 -11.19 17.46 10.41
C VAL A 354 -10.64 18.78 9.87
N TYR A 355 -9.53 18.68 9.17
CA TYR A 355 -8.87 19.78 8.48
C TYR A 355 -9.01 19.60 6.98
N VAL A 356 -9.07 20.71 6.27
CA VAL A 356 -9.08 20.77 4.81
C VAL A 356 -7.95 21.65 4.35
N SER A 357 -7.25 21.23 3.31
CA SER A 357 -6.41 22.10 2.49
C SER A 357 -7.06 22.22 1.12
N ASP A 358 -6.94 23.40 0.51
CA ASP A 358 -7.36 23.71 -0.84
C ASP A 358 -6.19 24.10 -1.76
N ASP A 359 -4.94 23.90 -1.34
CA ASP A 359 -3.74 24.30 -2.08
C ASP A 359 -2.69 23.20 -2.26
N GLY A 360 -2.97 21.98 -1.81
CA GLY A 360 -2.01 20.87 -1.77
C GLY A 360 -1.29 20.67 -0.45
N GLY A 361 -1.77 21.28 0.64
CA GLY A 361 -1.24 21.08 1.98
C GLY A 361 -0.23 22.13 2.44
N TYR A 362 -0.05 23.21 1.68
CA TYR A 362 0.72 24.38 2.10
C TYR A 362 0.00 25.12 3.22
N THR A 363 -1.31 25.36 3.06
CA THR A 363 -2.17 25.93 4.08
C THR A 363 -3.36 25.02 4.39
N TRP A 364 -3.89 25.18 5.61
CA TRP A 364 -4.93 24.32 6.16
C TRP A 364 -5.95 25.13 6.95
N ILE A 365 -7.22 24.74 6.85
CA ILE A 365 -8.34 25.25 7.66
C ILE A 365 -8.93 24.13 8.52
N LYS A 366 -9.50 24.49 9.68
CA LYS A 366 -10.29 23.56 10.49
C LYS A 366 -11.73 23.58 10.00
N ALA A 367 -12.11 22.59 9.20
CA ALA A 367 -13.41 22.53 8.55
C ALA A 367 -14.52 22.01 9.48
N LEU A 368 -14.26 20.92 10.21
CA LEU A 368 -15.24 20.31 11.12
C LEU A 368 -14.61 19.97 12.47
N LYS A 369 -15.40 20.15 13.54
CA LYS A 369 -15.00 19.81 14.91
C LYS A 369 -15.40 18.38 15.24
N GLY A 370 -14.45 17.58 15.74
CA GLY A 370 -14.61 16.15 15.96
C GLY A 370 -14.50 15.31 14.66
N PRO A 371 -14.34 13.98 14.79
CA PRO A 371 -14.16 13.10 13.64
C PRO A 371 -15.43 12.92 12.83
N HIS A 372 -15.28 12.81 11.51
CA HIS A 372 -16.36 12.63 10.55
C HIS A 372 -15.96 11.61 9.49
N HIS A 373 -16.94 10.88 8.96
CA HIS A 373 -16.78 10.27 7.63
C HIS A 373 -17.01 11.35 6.58
N TYR A 374 -16.16 11.43 5.55
CA TYR A 374 -16.24 12.46 4.51
C TYR A 374 -16.08 11.86 3.10
N ALA A 375 -16.63 12.53 2.10
CA ALA A 375 -16.42 12.20 0.69
C ALA A 375 -16.37 13.48 -0.17
N ILE A 376 -15.61 13.40 -1.27
CA ILE A 376 -15.58 14.41 -2.33
C ILE A 376 -16.61 13.99 -3.40
N LEU A 377 -17.39 14.95 -3.89
CA LEU A 377 -18.37 14.80 -4.96
C LEU A 377 -18.14 15.90 -6.00
N ASP A 378 -18.66 15.69 -7.22
CA ASP A 378 -18.58 16.60 -8.36
C ASP A 378 -17.18 17.23 -8.60
N SER A 379 -16.13 16.40 -8.55
CA SER A 379 -14.73 16.82 -8.73
C SER A 379 -14.27 17.94 -7.78
N GLY A 380 -14.84 18.00 -6.57
CA GLY A 380 -14.53 19.03 -5.57
C GLY A 380 -15.59 20.12 -5.43
N GLY A 381 -16.55 20.21 -6.36
CA GLY A 381 -17.67 21.17 -6.29
C GLY A 381 -18.62 20.96 -5.11
N LEU A 382 -18.61 19.75 -4.51
CA LEU A 382 -19.40 19.41 -3.33
C LEU A 382 -18.59 18.52 -2.38
N LEU A 383 -18.45 18.94 -1.12
CA LEU A 383 -17.92 18.11 -0.04
C LEU A 383 -19.07 17.69 0.88
N VAL A 384 -19.08 16.43 1.31
CA VAL A 384 -20.08 15.88 2.24
C VAL A 384 -19.41 15.23 3.45
N ALA A 385 -20.02 15.36 4.62
CA ALA A 385 -19.50 14.81 5.86
C ALA A 385 -20.60 14.37 6.84
N VAL A 386 -20.36 13.28 7.56
CA VAL A 386 -21.28 12.66 8.53
C VAL A 386 -20.53 12.41 9.84
N GLU A 387 -21.11 12.84 10.97
CA GLU A 387 -20.42 12.84 12.27
C GLU A 387 -20.18 11.42 12.82
N HIS A 388 -18.93 11.12 13.20
CA HIS A 388 -18.59 9.80 13.70
C HIS A 388 -18.93 9.64 15.20
N SER A 389 -20.12 9.09 15.45
CA SER A 389 -20.60 8.75 16.80
C SER A 389 -20.96 7.26 16.91
N PRO A 390 -20.06 6.39 17.39
CA PRO A 390 -20.32 4.93 17.46
C PRO A 390 -21.33 4.53 18.56
N THR A 391 -21.77 5.48 19.40
CA THR A 391 -22.67 5.20 20.53
C THR A 391 -24.00 5.96 20.48
N GLN A 392 -24.19 6.86 19.52
CA GLN A 392 -25.43 7.65 19.39
C GLN A 392 -25.94 7.57 17.95
N PRO A 393 -27.23 7.29 17.73
CA PRO A 393 -27.79 7.29 16.39
C PRO A 393 -27.91 8.72 15.85
N ILE A 394 -27.68 8.90 14.55
CA ILE A 394 -27.67 10.20 13.87
C ILE A 394 -28.70 10.28 12.73
N ASN A 395 -29.09 11.49 12.36
CA ASN A 395 -29.97 11.78 11.21
C ASN A 395 -29.61 13.05 10.43
N GLU A 396 -28.42 13.61 10.69
CA GLU A 396 -27.92 14.85 10.09
C GLU A 396 -26.67 14.56 9.24
N ILE A 397 -26.65 15.08 8.00
CA ILE A 397 -25.48 15.14 7.11
C ILE A 397 -25.07 16.59 6.93
N LYS A 398 -23.77 16.84 6.83
CA LYS A 398 -23.15 18.15 6.64
C LYS A 398 -22.64 18.24 5.19
N PHE A 399 -22.79 19.38 4.54
CA PHE A 399 -22.28 19.60 3.18
C PHE A 399 -21.71 21.00 2.99
N SER A 400 -20.75 21.14 2.08
CA SER A 400 -20.09 22.40 1.68
C SER A 400 -19.99 22.46 0.15
N THR A 401 -20.23 23.63 -0.43
CA THR A 401 -20.05 23.93 -1.86
C THR A 401 -18.97 25.00 -2.08
N ASP A 402 -18.08 25.15 -1.10
CA ASP A 402 -17.08 26.21 -1.02
C ASP A 402 -15.74 25.68 -0.45
N GLU A 403 -15.35 24.49 -0.90
CA GLU A 403 -14.07 23.85 -0.53
C GLU A 403 -13.87 23.67 1.00
N GLY A 404 -14.97 23.45 1.73
CA GLY A 404 -14.95 23.11 3.16
C GLY A 404 -14.90 24.31 4.11
N GLN A 405 -15.08 25.54 3.61
CA GLN A 405 -15.09 26.76 4.43
C GLN A 405 -16.43 26.96 5.18
N CYS A 406 -17.57 26.77 4.52
CA CYS A 406 -18.90 26.86 5.11
C CYS A 406 -19.62 25.51 5.05
N TRP A 407 -20.19 25.08 6.18
CA TRP A 407 -20.92 23.82 6.28
C TRP A 407 -22.39 24.03 6.61
N HIS A 408 -23.25 23.48 5.75
CA HIS A 408 -24.70 23.43 5.92
C HIS A 408 -25.13 22.06 6.46
N VAL A 409 -26.22 22.01 7.22
CA VAL A 409 -26.73 20.77 7.84
C VAL A 409 -28.09 20.40 7.24
N HIS A 410 -28.22 19.15 6.79
CA HIS A 410 -29.46 18.59 6.24
C HIS A 410 -29.92 17.36 7.02
N LYS A 411 -31.23 17.20 7.19
CA LYS A 411 -31.85 16.07 7.92
C LYS A 411 -32.30 14.98 6.96
N PHE A 412 -31.45 13.98 6.77
CA PHE A 412 -31.69 12.87 5.86
C PHE A 412 -32.73 11.85 6.37
N ALA A 413 -33.06 11.88 7.67
CA ALA A 413 -34.08 10.99 8.24
C ALA A 413 -34.88 11.66 9.38
N THR A 414 -36.15 11.26 9.52
CA THR A 414 -37.00 11.61 10.66
C THR A 414 -36.63 10.82 11.93
N GLU A 415 -36.29 9.54 11.76
CA GLU A 415 -35.79 8.65 12.80
C GLU A 415 -34.29 8.40 12.61
N ALA A 416 -33.50 8.59 13.66
CA ALA A 416 -32.07 8.41 13.63
C ALA A 416 -31.64 6.94 13.46
N ILE A 417 -30.44 6.74 12.91
CA ILE A 417 -29.84 5.45 12.60
C ILE A 417 -28.48 5.31 13.27
N TYR A 418 -28.09 4.11 13.69
CA TYR A 418 -26.71 3.84 14.07
C TYR A 418 -25.87 3.76 12.79
N PHE A 419 -25.12 4.83 12.54
CA PHE A 419 -24.30 4.99 11.34
C PHE A 419 -23.11 4.03 11.34
N THR A 420 -22.78 3.50 10.15
CA THR A 420 -21.66 2.56 9.96
C THR A 420 -20.70 2.97 8.85
N GLY A 421 -21.10 3.80 7.88
CA GLY A 421 -20.23 4.20 6.78
C GLY A 421 -20.90 5.12 5.76
N LEU A 422 -20.06 5.69 4.90
CA LEU A 422 -20.45 6.57 3.79
C LEU A 422 -19.92 5.96 2.48
N ALA A 423 -20.74 5.92 1.43
CA ALA A 423 -20.34 5.36 0.14
C ALA A 423 -20.70 6.31 -1.01
N SER A 424 -19.69 6.76 -1.74
CA SER A 424 -19.79 7.48 -3.01
C SER A 424 -19.28 6.60 -4.17
N GLU A 425 -19.58 7.00 -5.40
CA GLU A 425 -19.00 6.40 -6.61
C GLU A 425 -17.48 6.71 -6.65
N PRO A 426 -16.61 5.74 -7.02
CA PRO A 426 -15.17 5.98 -7.12
C PRO A 426 -14.82 7.11 -8.09
N GLY A 427 -13.72 7.83 -7.82
CA GLY A 427 -13.24 8.95 -8.66
C GLY A 427 -14.06 10.24 -8.54
N ALA A 428 -14.93 10.36 -7.53
CA ALA A 428 -15.57 11.61 -7.08
C ALA A 428 -16.36 12.41 -8.15
N ARG A 429 -16.77 11.81 -9.27
CA ARG A 429 -17.57 12.46 -10.34
C ARG A 429 -19.09 12.46 -10.09
N SER A 430 -19.55 11.81 -9.02
CA SER A 430 -20.97 11.66 -8.72
C SER A 430 -21.56 12.84 -7.95
N MET A 431 -22.88 13.00 -8.04
CA MET A 431 -23.70 13.81 -7.13
C MET A 431 -24.41 12.96 -6.06
N ASN A 432 -24.21 11.64 -6.09
CA ASN A 432 -24.89 10.67 -5.24
C ASN A 432 -23.99 10.18 -4.10
N VAL A 433 -24.53 10.18 -2.88
CA VAL A 433 -23.89 9.54 -1.72
C VAL A 433 -24.89 8.68 -0.95
N SER A 434 -24.46 7.47 -0.59
CA SER A 434 -25.24 6.51 0.20
C SER A 434 -24.73 6.47 1.64
N ILE A 435 -25.59 6.90 2.57
CA ILE A 435 -25.37 6.84 4.01
C ILE A 435 -25.77 5.44 4.51
N TRP A 436 -24.93 4.81 5.33
CA TRP A 436 -25.12 3.46 5.83
C TRP A 436 -25.33 3.40 7.33
N GLY A 437 -26.19 2.48 7.75
CA GLY A 437 -26.37 2.15 9.15
C GLY A 437 -27.39 1.05 9.40
N TYR A 438 -27.73 0.88 10.66
CA TYR A 438 -28.82 0.01 11.11
C TYR A 438 -29.76 0.75 12.05
N LYS A 439 -31.00 0.26 12.14
CA LYS A 439 -31.90 0.62 13.23
C LYS A 439 -31.91 -0.53 14.24
N ASP A 440 -31.64 -0.18 15.49
CA ASP A 440 -31.75 -1.09 16.62
C ASP A 440 -33.20 -1.07 17.13
N SER A 441 -33.78 -2.26 17.32
CA SER A 441 -35.14 -2.43 17.83
C SER A 441 -35.17 -3.63 18.75
N MET A 442 -36.04 -3.57 19.77
CA MET A 442 -36.19 -4.55 20.87
C MET A 442 -36.27 -6.03 20.47
N LEU A 443 -36.53 -6.34 19.19
CA LEU A 443 -36.71 -7.69 18.67
C LEU A 443 -35.82 -8.02 17.45
N SER A 444 -35.22 -7.03 16.78
CA SER A 444 -34.34 -7.24 15.62
C SER A 444 -33.59 -5.98 15.20
N GLN A 445 -32.35 -6.15 14.75
CA GLN A 445 -31.60 -5.14 14.00
C GLN A 445 -31.87 -5.29 12.50
N TYR A 446 -32.04 -4.17 11.80
CA TYR A 446 -32.17 -4.18 10.34
C TYR A 446 -31.34 -3.07 9.69
N TRP A 447 -30.67 -3.45 8.60
CA TRP A 447 -29.82 -2.56 7.81
C TRP A 447 -30.64 -1.59 6.97
N ILE A 448 -30.22 -0.34 6.95
CA ILE A 448 -30.79 0.74 6.14
C ILE A 448 -29.67 1.42 5.35
N SER A 449 -30.00 1.88 4.16
CA SER A 449 -29.15 2.80 3.41
C SER A 449 -30.04 3.90 2.86
N ILE A 450 -29.54 5.13 2.92
CA ILE A 450 -30.25 6.34 2.50
C ILE A 450 -29.35 7.03 1.48
N THR A 451 -29.72 6.92 0.22
CA THR A 451 -29.03 7.58 -0.90
C THR A 451 -29.58 8.99 -1.06
N ILE A 452 -28.69 9.97 -1.13
CA ILE A 452 -29.00 11.37 -1.36
C ILE A 452 -28.41 11.76 -2.72
N ASP A 453 -29.27 12.24 -3.62
CA ASP A 453 -28.87 12.90 -4.87
C ASP A 453 -28.85 14.41 -4.62
N PHE A 454 -27.68 15.04 -4.74
CA PHE A 454 -27.51 16.47 -4.54
C PHE A 454 -27.83 17.31 -5.80
N ARG A 455 -28.31 16.71 -6.90
CA ARG A 455 -28.60 17.42 -8.15
C ARG A 455 -29.70 18.48 -8.03
N GLU A 456 -30.61 18.36 -7.07
CA GLU A 456 -31.58 19.43 -6.76
C GLU A 456 -30.96 20.63 -6.01
N LEU A 457 -29.74 20.51 -5.47
CA LEU A 457 -28.98 21.62 -4.88
C LEU A 457 -28.25 22.43 -5.97
N LEU A 458 -27.50 21.75 -6.86
CA LEU A 458 -26.71 22.37 -7.92
C LEU A 458 -27.52 22.50 -9.22
N THR A 459 -28.47 23.44 -9.21
CA THR A 459 -29.50 23.60 -10.26
C THR A 459 -29.03 24.22 -11.59
N ARG A 460 -27.73 24.46 -11.78
CA ARG A 460 -27.15 25.02 -13.01
C ARG A 460 -25.78 24.38 -13.32
N ASP A 461 -25.48 24.23 -14.60
CA ASP A 461 -24.16 23.79 -15.07
C ASP A 461 -23.14 24.93 -14.96
N CYS A 462 -21.91 24.63 -14.53
CA CYS A 462 -20.83 25.63 -14.46
C CYS A 462 -20.44 26.16 -15.84
N GLN A 463 -20.18 27.46 -15.94
CA GLN A 463 -19.77 28.14 -17.17
C GLN A 463 -18.30 28.59 -17.07
N ASP A 464 -17.66 28.96 -18.17
CA ASP A 464 -16.29 29.55 -18.17
C ASP A 464 -16.13 30.69 -17.14
N ALA A 465 -17.21 31.46 -16.94
CA ALA A 465 -17.29 32.58 -16.00
C ALA A 465 -17.49 32.18 -14.52
N ASP A 466 -17.51 30.88 -14.20
CA ASP A 466 -17.51 30.33 -12.83
C ASP A 466 -16.11 29.88 -12.37
N TYR A 467 -15.19 29.65 -13.32
CA TYR A 467 -13.83 29.23 -13.04
C TYR A 467 -12.87 30.43 -12.86
N VAL A 468 -11.72 30.17 -12.23
CA VAL A 468 -10.57 31.08 -12.10
C VAL A 468 -9.27 30.35 -12.41
N GLN A 469 -8.30 31.09 -12.97
CA GLN A 469 -6.94 30.58 -13.13
C GLN A 469 -6.24 30.58 -11.77
N TRP A 470 -5.76 29.40 -11.37
CA TRP A 470 -4.95 29.20 -10.17
C TRP A 470 -3.58 28.63 -10.57
N LEU A 471 -2.51 29.10 -9.92
CA LEU A 471 -1.15 28.62 -10.11
C LEU A 471 -0.83 27.65 -8.96
N ALA A 472 -0.54 26.40 -9.31
CA ALA A 472 -0.12 25.41 -8.32
C ALA A 472 1.26 25.76 -7.73
N HIS A 473 1.47 25.38 -6.47
CA HIS A 473 2.71 25.61 -5.72
C HIS A 473 3.14 27.10 -5.62
N SER A 474 2.18 28.03 -5.74
CA SER A 474 2.42 29.47 -5.64
C SER A 474 2.58 29.90 -4.19
N ASN A 475 3.67 30.60 -3.86
CA ASN A 475 3.96 31.18 -2.55
C ASN A 475 4.23 32.71 -2.61
N ASP A 476 4.78 33.22 -3.70
CA ASP A 476 4.97 34.66 -3.95
C ASP A 476 4.77 35.00 -5.42
N ILE A 477 3.57 35.53 -5.74
CA ILE A 477 3.15 35.94 -7.08
C ILE A 477 4.11 36.98 -7.72
N SER A 478 5.00 37.61 -6.94
CA SER A 478 6.01 38.55 -7.43
C SER A 478 7.33 37.91 -7.89
N ASP A 479 7.63 36.65 -7.54
CA ASP A 479 8.83 35.95 -8.02
C ASP A 479 8.57 35.34 -9.42
N PRO A 480 9.36 35.66 -10.46
CA PRO A 480 9.28 34.95 -11.75
C PRO A 480 9.53 33.44 -11.67
N LYS A 481 10.11 32.90 -10.58
CA LYS A 481 10.23 31.45 -10.32
C LYS A 481 9.00 30.80 -9.67
N ASP A 482 8.08 31.57 -9.11
CA ASP A 482 6.94 31.08 -8.30
C ASP A 482 6.14 29.93 -8.95
N GLY A 483 5.87 28.85 -8.23
CA GLY A 483 5.18 27.67 -8.77
C GLY A 483 5.98 26.81 -9.76
N CYS A 484 7.29 27.01 -9.92
CA CYS A 484 8.17 26.03 -10.57
C CYS A 484 8.42 24.84 -9.63
N ILE A 485 7.77 23.70 -9.88
CA ILE A 485 8.04 22.44 -9.17
C ILE A 485 8.30 21.33 -10.20
N LEU A 486 9.39 20.59 -9.99
CA LEU A 486 9.87 19.55 -10.90
C LEU A 486 10.01 20.08 -12.34
N GLY A 487 10.60 21.28 -12.46
CA GLY A 487 10.96 21.89 -13.72
C GLY A 487 9.86 22.49 -14.59
N TYR A 488 8.60 22.56 -14.13
CA TYR A 488 7.56 23.32 -14.84
C TYR A 488 6.44 23.82 -13.93
N LYS A 489 5.79 24.91 -14.35
CA LYS A 489 4.61 25.51 -13.69
C LYS A 489 3.32 24.92 -14.25
N GLU A 490 2.34 24.67 -13.39
CA GLU A 490 1.01 24.22 -13.80
C GLU A 490 -0.05 25.26 -13.42
N LYS A 491 -0.77 25.75 -14.44
CA LYS A 491 -1.96 26.58 -14.24
C LYS A 491 -3.20 25.73 -14.47
N PHE A 492 -4.10 25.81 -13.50
CA PHE A 492 -5.37 25.09 -13.46
C PHE A 492 -6.53 26.07 -13.61
N LEU A 493 -7.62 25.63 -14.23
CA LEU A 493 -8.92 26.29 -14.10
C LEU A 493 -9.67 25.61 -12.94
N ARG A 494 -9.81 26.32 -11.82
CA ARG A 494 -10.54 25.83 -10.63
C ARG A 494 -11.87 26.56 -10.49
N LEU A 495 -12.89 25.85 -10.01
CA LEU A 495 -14.18 26.45 -9.68
C LEU A 495 -13.99 27.52 -8.60
N ARG A 496 -14.68 28.67 -8.69
CA ARG A 496 -14.64 29.64 -7.59
C ARG A 496 -15.42 29.14 -6.38
N LYS A 497 -14.87 29.43 -5.21
CA LYS A 497 -15.50 29.26 -3.89
C LYS A 497 -16.87 29.95 -3.71
N ASP A 498 -17.23 30.91 -4.57
CA ASP A 498 -18.56 31.57 -4.58
C ASP A 498 -19.50 31.06 -5.69
N ALA A 499 -19.01 30.20 -6.60
CA ALA A 499 -19.73 29.73 -7.77
C ALA A 499 -20.45 28.40 -7.49
N VAL A 500 -21.64 28.47 -6.90
CA VAL A 500 -22.51 27.30 -6.72
C VAL A 500 -23.08 26.87 -8.09
N CYS A 501 -22.51 25.81 -8.67
CA CYS A 501 -22.93 25.16 -9.92
C CYS A 501 -22.39 23.72 -9.98
N TRP A 502 -22.90 22.93 -10.93
CA TRP A 502 -22.49 21.55 -11.21
C TRP A 502 -21.36 21.54 -12.26
N ASN A 503 -20.19 20.97 -11.92
CA ASN A 503 -19.05 20.82 -12.82
C ASN A 503 -19.35 19.81 -13.95
N GLY A 504 -20.00 18.69 -13.60
CA GLY A 504 -20.39 17.65 -14.54
C GLY A 504 -19.46 16.43 -14.54
N ARG A 505 -20.00 15.28 -14.98
CA ARG A 505 -19.23 14.02 -15.09
C ARG A 505 -18.15 14.05 -16.15
N ASP A 506 -18.34 14.86 -17.19
CA ASP A 506 -17.41 15.07 -18.30
C ASP A 506 -16.39 16.18 -17.98
N TYR A 507 -16.31 16.65 -16.72
CA TYR A 507 -15.30 17.61 -16.28
C TYR A 507 -13.90 17.00 -16.38
N GLU A 508 -13.03 17.66 -17.14
CA GLU A 508 -11.62 17.34 -17.27
C GLU A 508 -10.76 18.48 -16.72
N VAL A 509 -9.72 18.13 -15.97
CA VAL A 509 -8.80 19.11 -15.38
C VAL A 509 -7.89 19.68 -16.47
N ASN A 510 -8.27 20.83 -17.01
CA ASN A 510 -7.51 21.54 -18.02
C ASN A 510 -6.24 22.17 -17.40
N THR A 511 -5.07 21.70 -17.85
CA THR A 511 -3.76 22.19 -17.40
C THR A 511 -2.94 22.72 -18.57
N GLN A 512 -2.13 23.76 -18.29
CA GLN A 512 -1.16 24.29 -19.26
C GLN A 512 0.24 24.30 -18.63
N PRO A 513 1.05 23.24 -18.87
CA PRO A 513 2.41 23.16 -18.34
C PRO A 513 3.31 24.22 -19.02
N THR A 514 3.97 25.05 -18.21
CA THR A 514 4.92 26.07 -18.68
C THR A 514 6.32 25.69 -18.17
N PRO A 515 7.28 25.29 -19.04
CA PRO A 515 8.60 24.83 -18.60
C PRO A 515 9.39 25.93 -17.89
N CYS A 516 10.15 25.53 -16.87
CA CYS A 516 11.02 26.38 -16.08
C CYS A 516 12.48 26.23 -16.48
N VAL A 517 13.28 27.25 -16.15
CA VAL A 517 14.74 27.22 -16.28
C VAL A 517 15.31 26.44 -15.10
N CYS A 518 16.18 25.44 -15.34
CA CYS A 518 16.75 24.63 -14.27
C CYS A 518 17.51 25.45 -13.22
N THR A 519 17.25 25.13 -11.96
CA THR A 519 17.84 25.66 -10.73
C THR A 519 18.41 24.50 -9.91
N LEU A 520 19.10 24.76 -8.79
CA LEU A 520 19.54 23.68 -7.88
C LEU A 520 18.37 22.95 -7.19
N ASP A 521 17.19 23.57 -7.15
CA ASP A 521 16.00 23.03 -6.51
C ASP A 521 15.38 21.90 -7.36
N ASP A 522 15.66 21.86 -8.67
CA ASP A 522 15.29 20.79 -9.62
C ASP A 522 16.22 19.53 -9.50
N PHE A 523 17.06 19.45 -8.46
CA PHE A 523 18.04 18.38 -8.24
C PHE A 523 17.98 17.80 -6.81
N LEU A 524 17.88 16.48 -6.72
CA LEU A 524 18.11 15.71 -5.50
C LEU A 524 19.60 15.57 -5.22
N CYS A 525 19.94 15.15 -3.99
CA CYS A 525 21.27 14.60 -3.74
C CYS A 525 21.48 13.31 -4.54
N ASP A 526 22.66 13.18 -5.14
CA ASP A 526 23.06 11.99 -5.89
C ASP A 526 23.47 10.84 -4.94
N PHE A 527 23.77 9.67 -5.51
CA PHE A 527 24.27 8.54 -4.73
C PHE A 527 25.53 8.90 -3.94
N GLY A 528 25.59 8.48 -2.67
CA GLY A 528 26.66 8.83 -1.74
C GLY A 528 26.53 10.20 -1.08
N TYR A 529 25.49 10.98 -1.38
CA TYR A 529 25.20 12.28 -0.77
C TYR A 529 23.86 12.29 -0.02
N TYR A 530 23.65 13.26 0.86
CA TYR A 530 22.39 13.49 1.59
C TYR A 530 22.26 14.97 1.99
N ARG A 531 21.06 15.42 2.37
CA ARG A 531 20.82 16.71 3.04
C ARG A 531 20.88 16.51 4.56
N GLU A 532 21.58 17.39 5.27
CA GLU A 532 21.49 17.48 6.73
C GLU A 532 20.23 18.25 7.13
N GLU A 533 19.70 18.04 8.35
CA GLU A 533 18.49 18.72 8.81
C GLU A 533 18.62 20.27 8.71
N ASN A 534 17.65 20.91 8.06
CA ASN A 534 17.64 22.36 7.79
C ASN A 534 18.75 22.86 6.83
N SER A 535 19.37 21.97 6.03
CA SER A 535 20.32 22.32 4.96
C SER A 535 19.80 21.91 3.58
N SER A 536 19.69 22.87 2.66
CA SER A 536 19.41 22.59 1.24
C SER A 536 20.62 22.00 0.49
N VAL A 537 21.82 22.07 1.07
CA VAL A 537 23.09 21.66 0.45
C VAL A 537 23.34 20.17 0.67
N CYS A 538 23.55 19.43 -0.42
CA CYS A 538 23.96 18.03 -0.39
C CYS A 538 25.42 17.86 0.05
N VAL A 539 25.67 16.98 1.01
CA VAL A 539 27.00 16.65 1.56
C VAL A 539 27.32 15.16 1.44
N GLU A 540 28.61 14.79 1.35
CA GLU A 540 29.05 13.39 1.31
C GLU A 540 28.64 12.62 2.57
N GLN A 541 27.98 11.47 2.40
CA GLN A 541 27.59 10.57 3.49
C GLN A 541 28.83 10.09 4.27
N PRO A 542 28.82 10.07 5.62
CA PRO A 542 29.99 9.71 6.43
C PRO A 542 30.63 8.36 6.05
N ASP A 543 29.82 7.36 5.72
CA ASP A 543 30.28 6.02 5.36
C ASP A 543 30.85 5.91 3.94
N LEU A 544 30.57 6.87 3.06
CA LEU A 544 31.06 6.90 1.67
C LEU A 544 32.09 8.00 1.41
N LYS A 545 32.36 8.84 2.42
CA LYS A 545 33.26 9.99 2.36
C LYS A 545 34.65 9.65 1.81
N GLY A 546 35.01 10.30 0.70
CA GLY A 546 36.29 10.06 0.01
C GLY A 546 36.50 8.65 -0.57
N LYS A 547 35.47 7.80 -0.64
CA LYS A 547 35.51 6.54 -1.40
C LYS A 547 35.19 6.80 -2.88
N VAL A 548 35.51 5.84 -3.73
CA VAL A 548 35.02 5.85 -5.11
C VAL A 548 33.57 5.35 -5.11
N LEU A 549 32.70 6.06 -5.83
CA LEU A 549 31.29 5.67 -6.00
C LEU A 549 31.19 4.77 -7.24
N GLU A 550 31.36 3.47 -7.02
CA GLU A 550 31.25 2.42 -8.04
C GLU A 550 29.94 1.65 -7.88
N PHE A 551 29.23 1.40 -8.98
CA PHE A 551 27.95 0.70 -9.00
C PHE A 551 27.85 -0.23 -10.22
N CYS A 552 26.97 -1.23 -10.17
CA CYS A 552 26.93 -2.33 -11.12
C CYS A 552 25.70 -2.26 -12.04
N LEU A 553 25.89 -1.97 -13.33
CA LEU A 553 24.85 -1.98 -14.37
C LEU A 553 25.17 -3.00 -15.47
N HIS A 554 24.21 -3.88 -15.79
CA HIS A 554 24.28 -4.85 -16.88
C HIS A 554 25.59 -5.67 -16.92
N GLY A 555 26.11 -6.04 -15.75
CA GLY A 555 27.35 -6.79 -15.58
C GLY A 555 28.64 -5.97 -15.73
N LYS A 556 28.55 -4.65 -15.83
CA LYS A 556 29.66 -3.70 -15.88
C LYS A 556 29.70 -2.79 -14.66
N GLU A 557 30.91 -2.51 -14.21
CA GLU A 557 31.19 -1.56 -13.15
C GLU A 557 31.27 -0.14 -13.72
N GLU A 558 30.41 0.75 -13.26
CA GLU A 558 30.39 2.17 -13.63
C GLU A 558 30.82 3.03 -12.44
N GLN A 559 31.74 3.97 -12.69
CA GLN A 559 32.16 4.97 -11.72
C GLN A 559 31.31 6.22 -11.87
N LEU A 560 30.66 6.65 -10.78
CA LEU A 560 29.96 7.92 -10.69
C LEU A 560 30.94 9.05 -10.32
N GLN A 561 31.12 10.01 -11.22
CA GLN A 561 31.75 11.29 -10.93
C GLN A 561 30.65 12.36 -10.82
N THR A 562 30.31 12.76 -9.61
CA THR A 562 29.24 13.70 -9.31
C THR A 562 29.72 14.84 -8.41
N SER A 563 29.17 16.03 -8.59
CA SER A 563 29.28 17.14 -7.64
C SER A 563 28.26 17.07 -6.50
N GLY A 564 27.59 15.92 -6.34
CA GLY A 564 26.66 15.62 -5.25
C GLY A 564 25.16 15.78 -5.59
N TYR A 565 24.84 16.11 -6.84
CA TYR A 565 23.48 16.47 -7.27
C TYR A 565 23.07 15.71 -8.53
N ARG A 566 21.82 15.25 -8.58
CA ARG A 566 21.20 14.56 -9.72
C ARG A 566 19.79 15.10 -9.96
N LYS A 567 19.43 15.35 -11.22
CA LYS A 567 18.10 15.86 -11.60
C LYS A 567 16.99 14.94 -11.06
N ILE A 568 15.89 15.52 -10.57
CA ILE A 568 14.76 14.74 -10.03
C ILE A 568 14.14 13.90 -11.18
N PRO A 569 13.82 12.60 -10.97
CA PRO A 569 13.16 11.82 -12.01
C PRO A 569 11.75 12.35 -12.32
N GLY A 570 11.42 12.51 -13.61
CA GLY A 570 10.17 13.12 -14.08
C GLY A 570 10.22 14.65 -14.26
N ASP A 571 11.32 15.31 -13.87
CA ASP A 571 11.51 16.75 -13.99
C ASP A 571 11.75 17.22 -15.44
N LYS A 572 11.09 18.31 -15.83
CA LYS A 572 11.05 18.82 -17.22
C LYS A 572 11.68 20.22 -17.40
N CYS A 573 12.55 20.65 -16.48
CA CYS A 573 13.28 21.93 -16.61
C CYS A 573 14.18 21.96 -17.85
N GLU A 574 14.31 23.13 -18.47
CA GLU A 574 15.08 23.37 -19.69
C GLU A 574 16.20 24.41 -19.48
N GLY A 575 17.41 24.12 -19.96
CA GLY A 575 18.56 25.03 -19.84
C GLY A 575 19.04 25.21 -18.39
N GLY A 576 19.30 26.46 -17.98
CA GLY A 576 19.62 26.79 -16.58
C GLY A 576 20.98 26.33 -16.07
N GLU A 577 21.09 26.12 -14.76
CA GLU A 577 22.29 25.60 -14.11
C GLU A 577 22.23 24.07 -14.02
N THR A 578 23.28 23.39 -14.50
CA THR A 578 23.41 21.92 -14.43
C THR A 578 24.67 21.54 -13.64
N PRO A 579 24.54 20.92 -12.46
CA PRO A 579 25.67 20.35 -11.71
C PRO A 579 26.49 19.34 -12.53
N GLN A 580 27.75 19.15 -12.16
CA GLN A 580 28.64 18.25 -12.91
C GLN A 580 28.38 16.79 -12.50
N ARG A 581 27.79 16.00 -13.40
CA ARG A 581 27.57 14.56 -13.25
C ARG A 581 28.01 13.80 -14.49
N LYS A 582 28.76 12.71 -14.29
CA LYS A 582 29.21 11.77 -15.34
C LYS A 582 29.22 10.35 -14.78
N GLU A 583 28.73 9.41 -15.58
CA GLU A 583 28.89 7.97 -15.35
C GLU A 583 29.99 7.46 -16.29
N ILE A 584 30.92 6.65 -15.78
CA ILE A 584 32.11 6.18 -16.52
C ILE A 584 32.16 4.65 -16.44
N ASP A 585 31.87 4.00 -17.57
CA ASP A 585 32.09 2.56 -17.78
C ASP A 585 33.58 2.21 -17.60
N LEU A 586 33.92 1.55 -16.48
CA LEU A 586 35.27 1.08 -16.20
C LEU A 586 35.65 -0.15 -17.04
N SER A 587 34.68 -0.76 -17.73
CA SER A 587 34.78 -2.03 -18.47
C SER A 587 35.25 -3.23 -17.65
N VAL A 588 35.26 -3.09 -16.32
CA VAL A 588 35.39 -4.18 -15.35
C VAL A 588 34.04 -4.91 -15.26
N ARG A 589 34.07 -6.23 -15.06
CA ARG A 589 32.86 -7.04 -14.89
C ARG A 589 32.48 -7.17 -13.42
N CYS A 590 31.28 -6.73 -13.08
CA CYS A 590 30.67 -6.88 -11.76
C CYS A 590 29.57 -7.96 -11.78
N VAL A 591 29.02 -8.30 -10.61
CA VAL A 591 27.96 -9.31 -10.47
C VAL A 591 26.59 -8.64 -10.34
N SER A 592 25.94 -8.38 -11.47
CA SER A 592 24.52 -7.94 -11.57
C SER A 592 23.53 -9.09 -11.48
N ASP A 593 23.96 -10.30 -11.87
CA ASP A 593 23.05 -11.32 -12.38
C ASP A 593 22.48 -12.22 -11.27
N LEU A 594 21.21 -11.99 -10.95
CA LEU A 594 20.36 -12.83 -10.10
C LEU A 594 20.17 -14.27 -10.64
N THR A 595 20.64 -14.52 -11.87
CA THR A 595 20.67 -15.82 -12.55
C THR A 595 21.98 -16.60 -12.34
N LEU A 596 23.04 -15.98 -11.79
CA LEU A 596 24.32 -16.67 -11.62
C LEU A 596 24.28 -17.72 -10.49
N SER A 597 24.56 -18.97 -10.88
CA SER A 597 25.16 -19.94 -9.97
C SER A 597 26.50 -19.37 -9.47
N LEU A 598 26.69 -19.26 -8.15
CA LEU A 598 28.05 -19.09 -7.62
C LEU A 598 28.94 -20.20 -8.20
N PRO A 599 30.14 -19.89 -8.68
CA PRO A 599 31.13 -20.92 -8.98
C PRO A 599 31.29 -21.82 -7.75
N SER A 600 31.22 -23.13 -7.94
CA SER A 600 31.51 -24.08 -6.87
C SER A 600 32.91 -23.81 -6.32
N LEU A 601 33.07 -23.83 -4.99
CA LEU A 601 34.39 -23.74 -4.35
C LEU A 601 35.16 -25.05 -4.59
N SER A 602 35.67 -25.21 -5.82
CA SER A 602 36.20 -26.45 -6.36
C SER A 602 37.54 -26.23 -7.06
N GLN A 603 38.49 -25.60 -6.36
CA GLN A 603 39.92 -25.69 -6.67
C GLN A 603 40.78 -25.40 -5.43
N VAL A 604 41.12 -26.45 -4.69
CA VAL A 604 42.38 -26.54 -3.94
C VAL A 604 43.12 -27.74 -4.53
N GLY A 605 44.32 -27.52 -5.04
CA GLY A 605 45.02 -28.51 -5.87
C GLY A 605 45.47 -29.74 -5.09
N GLU A 606 45.49 -30.89 -5.78
CA GLU A 606 46.12 -32.10 -5.25
C GLU A 606 47.63 -31.90 -5.09
N HIS A 607 48.20 -32.26 -3.93
CA HIS A 607 49.59 -32.72 -3.86
C HIS A 607 49.89 -33.62 -2.65
N SER A 608 49.99 -34.92 -2.93
CA SER A 608 50.83 -35.94 -2.26
C SER A 608 50.72 -36.21 -0.73
N ASN A 609 50.21 -37.42 -0.43
CA ASN A 609 50.86 -38.44 0.41
C ASN A 609 51.11 -38.21 1.93
N SER A 610 50.12 -38.53 2.78
CA SER A 610 50.40 -39.18 4.09
C SER A 610 49.21 -39.97 4.71
N MET A 611 48.33 -40.58 3.90
CA MET A 611 47.29 -41.49 4.40
C MET A 611 47.91 -42.84 4.83
N PRO A 612 48.31 -42.97 6.11
CA PRO A 612 47.53 -43.84 6.99
C PRO A 612 47.33 -43.31 8.43
N VAL A 613 48.05 -42.26 8.86
CA VAL A 613 48.10 -41.87 10.29
C VAL A 613 46.81 -41.15 10.74
N ALA A 614 46.29 -40.23 9.92
CA ALA A 614 45.13 -39.40 10.29
C ALA A 614 43.86 -40.22 10.60
N ILE A 615 43.60 -41.28 9.84
CA ILE A 615 42.42 -42.15 10.03
C ILE A 615 42.47 -42.85 11.40
N MET A 616 43.65 -43.35 11.80
CA MET A 616 43.81 -44.01 13.10
C MET A 616 43.56 -43.05 14.27
N VAL A 617 44.00 -41.78 14.16
CA VAL A 617 43.74 -40.76 15.17
C VAL A 617 42.23 -40.46 15.26
N ILE A 618 41.54 -40.31 14.13
CA ILE A 618 40.08 -40.05 14.11
C ILE A 618 39.29 -41.20 14.75
N ILE A 619 39.66 -42.46 14.46
CA ILE A 619 39.02 -43.65 15.06
C ILE A 619 39.23 -43.69 16.58
N ILE A 620 40.45 -43.41 17.06
CA ILE A 620 40.77 -43.36 18.49
C ILE A 620 39.99 -42.26 19.20
N VAL A 621 39.87 -41.07 18.60
CA VAL A 621 39.08 -39.95 19.15
C VAL A 621 37.58 -40.30 19.22
N MET A 622 37.04 -40.97 18.20
CA MET A 622 35.63 -41.45 18.22
C MET A 622 35.38 -42.50 19.30
N LEU A 623 36.31 -43.43 19.52
CA LEU A 623 36.19 -44.45 20.57
C LEU A 623 36.28 -43.83 21.98
N LEU A 624 37.13 -42.82 22.17
CA LEU A 624 37.23 -42.08 23.43
C LEU A 624 35.98 -41.23 23.72
N SER A 625 35.40 -40.57 22.71
CA SER A 625 34.17 -39.79 22.88
C SER A 625 32.96 -40.68 23.16
N ALA A 626 32.86 -41.84 22.50
CA ALA A 626 31.83 -42.85 22.80
C ALA A 626 31.95 -43.37 24.25
N ALA A 627 33.16 -43.68 24.71
CA ALA A 627 33.40 -44.10 26.09
C ALA A 627 33.02 -43.00 27.11
N ALA A 628 33.37 -41.74 26.82
CA ALA A 628 32.97 -40.60 27.65
C ALA A 628 31.43 -40.43 27.71
N GLY A 629 30.74 -40.59 26.57
CA GLY A 629 29.28 -40.53 26.50
C GLY A 629 28.59 -41.60 27.36
N VAL A 630 29.07 -42.85 27.30
CA VAL A 630 28.55 -43.95 28.15
C VAL A 630 28.74 -43.64 29.65
N VAL A 631 29.87 -43.06 30.04
CA VAL A 631 30.10 -42.61 31.43
C VAL A 631 29.16 -41.46 31.83
N PHE A 632 28.91 -40.51 30.92
CA PHE A 632 28.01 -39.37 31.16
C PHE A 632 26.56 -39.82 31.36
N ILE A 633 26.04 -40.68 30.48
CA ILE A 633 24.71 -41.28 30.58
C ILE A 633 24.57 -42.06 31.88
N LYS A 634 25.55 -42.91 32.23
CA LYS A 634 25.54 -43.69 33.47
C LYS A 634 25.59 -42.81 34.74
N LYS A 635 26.12 -41.59 34.66
CA LYS A 635 26.17 -40.63 35.77
C LYS A 635 24.87 -39.83 35.94
N TYR A 636 24.14 -39.55 34.87
CA TYR A 636 22.90 -38.76 34.92
C TYR A 636 21.62 -39.60 35.07
N VAL A 637 21.54 -40.79 34.47
CA VAL A 637 20.28 -41.59 34.47
C VAL A 637 19.91 -42.14 35.86
N CYS A 638 20.87 -42.26 36.79
CA CYS A 638 20.61 -42.70 38.17
C CYS A 638 20.49 -41.54 39.20
N GLY A 639 20.52 -40.28 38.76
CA GLY A 639 20.53 -39.09 39.64
C GLY A 639 19.31 -38.20 39.44
N GLY A 640 18.12 -38.68 39.84
CA GLY A 640 16.85 -38.05 39.48
C GLY A 640 16.63 -36.63 40.02
N ARG A 641 16.60 -35.64 39.12
CA ARG A 641 15.90 -34.35 39.23
C ARG A 641 15.69 -33.76 37.83
N PHE A 642 14.45 -33.74 37.34
CA PHE A 642 14.10 -33.04 36.11
C PHE A 642 14.00 -31.53 36.38
N LEU A 643 14.65 -30.70 35.55
CA LEU A 643 14.36 -29.26 35.48
C LEU A 643 13.29 -29.03 34.41
N VAL A 644 12.16 -28.43 34.80
CA VAL A 644 11.07 -28.12 33.87
C VAL A 644 11.21 -26.70 33.36
N HIS A 645 11.68 -26.53 32.13
CA HIS A 645 11.50 -25.28 31.39
C HIS A 645 10.10 -25.25 30.79
N ARG A 646 9.25 -24.36 31.29
CA ARG A 646 7.98 -24.01 30.63
C ARG A 646 8.28 -23.02 29.50
N TYR A 647 7.91 -23.36 28.28
CA TYR A 647 7.64 -22.35 27.25
C TYR A 647 6.16 -21.99 27.31
N SER A 648 5.86 -20.68 27.39
CA SER A 648 4.51 -20.17 27.27
C SER A 648 4.12 -20.09 25.79
N VAL A 649 3.48 -21.14 25.28
CA VAL A 649 2.72 -21.02 24.03
C VAL A 649 1.45 -20.24 24.35
N LEU A 650 1.27 -19.10 23.70
CA LEU A 650 0.08 -18.26 23.84
C LEU A 650 -0.33 -17.83 22.43
N GLN A 651 -1.39 -18.45 21.91
CA GLN A 651 -1.94 -18.22 20.59
C GLN A 651 -3.46 -18.11 20.72
N GLN A 652 -4.04 -17.12 20.03
CA GLN A 652 -5.48 -16.84 19.93
C GLN A 652 -6.22 -16.52 21.24
N HIS A 653 -6.55 -15.24 21.40
CA HIS A 653 -7.90 -14.87 21.85
C HIS A 653 -8.70 -14.43 20.62
N VAL A 654 -9.59 -15.32 20.16
CA VAL A 654 -10.85 -14.91 19.55
C VAL A 654 -11.89 -15.08 20.65
N GLU A 655 -12.75 -14.09 20.84
CA GLU A 655 -13.82 -14.14 21.82
C GLU A 655 -14.97 -15.02 21.31
N ASP A 656 -15.42 -15.98 22.12
CA ASP A 656 -16.85 -16.26 22.22
C ASP A 656 -17.20 -16.83 23.61
N ASN A 657 -18.48 -16.82 23.95
CA ASN A 657 -19.01 -17.11 25.27
C ASN A 657 -19.24 -18.62 25.45
N GLY A 658 -18.89 -19.14 26.64
CA GLY A 658 -18.83 -20.58 26.87
C GLY A 658 -20.14 -21.24 27.31
N VAL A 659 -20.20 -22.57 27.10
CA VAL A 659 -20.93 -23.58 27.89
C VAL A 659 -20.07 -24.85 27.89
N ASP A 660 -20.01 -25.58 29.01
CA ASP A 660 -19.13 -26.74 29.19
C ASP A 660 -19.61 -28.02 28.47
N GLY A 661 -18.63 -28.79 27.98
CA GLY A 661 -18.56 -30.23 28.21
C GLY A 661 -19.04 -31.19 27.10
N ILE A 662 -18.08 -31.88 26.46
CA ILE A 662 -17.85 -33.35 26.58
C ILE A 662 -16.71 -33.78 25.63
N ASP A 663 -15.84 -34.68 26.08
CA ASP A 663 -14.80 -35.32 25.25
C ASP A 663 -15.40 -36.23 24.16
N ASP A 664 -14.79 -36.26 22.98
CA ASP A 664 -14.56 -37.54 22.28
C ASP A 664 -13.27 -37.49 21.44
N THR A 665 -12.61 -38.63 21.26
CA THR A 665 -11.21 -38.71 20.79
C THR A 665 -11.07 -39.09 19.31
N GLY A 666 -10.19 -38.41 18.56
CA GLY A 666 -9.91 -38.77 17.17
C GLY A 666 -8.69 -38.07 16.55
N ASP A 667 -7.51 -38.65 16.71
CA ASP A 667 -6.27 -38.18 16.05
C ASP A 667 -6.29 -38.41 14.52
N GLN A 668 -6.07 -37.36 13.73
CA GLN A 668 -5.42 -37.46 12.41
C GLN A 668 -4.46 -36.27 12.16
N PRO A 669 -3.28 -36.52 11.54
CA PRO A 669 -2.23 -35.50 11.43
C PRO A 669 -2.41 -34.60 10.20
N HIS A 670 -3.02 -33.42 10.37
CA HIS A 670 -3.03 -32.41 9.31
C HIS A 670 -1.66 -31.75 9.10
N SER A 671 -1.27 -31.63 7.83
CA SER A 671 0.04 -31.13 7.39
C SER A 671 0.21 -29.63 7.61
N LYS A 672 1.30 -29.21 8.28
CA LYS A 672 1.68 -27.79 8.47
C LYS A 672 2.17 -27.06 7.22
N ARG A 673 2.03 -27.62 6.01
CA ARG A 673 2.62 -27.03 4.78
C ARG A 673 1.87 -25.84 4.18
N GLY A 674 0.59 -25.63 4.50
CA GLY A 674 -0.21 -24.54 3.91
C GLY A 674 0.13 -23.13 4.41
N GLN A 675 0.89 -23.00 5.50
CA GLN A 675 0.94 -21.75 6.27
C GLN A 675 1.90 -20.69 5.71
N ASN A 676 2.84 -21.05 4.83
CA ASN A 676 3.80 -20.11 4.23
C ASN A 676 3.19 -19.23 3.12
N CYS A 677 2.03 -19.61 2.56
CA CYS A 677 1.37 -18.86 1.48
C CYS A 677 0.58 -17.64 1.99
N MET A 678 0.11 -17.68 3.25
CA MET A 678 -0.70 -16.63 3.88
C MET A 678 0.11 -15.77 4.88
N ALA A 679 1.43 -15.69 4.66
CA ALA A 679 2.38 -14.92 5.49
C ALA A 679 2.96 -13.71 4.72
N GLY A 680 2.17 -13.17 3.80
CA GLY A 680 2.27 -11.78 3.33
C GLY A 680 0.99 -11.04 3.76
N SER A 681 0.98 -9.72 3.65
CA SER A 681 -0.24 -8.92 3.82
C SER A 681 -1.29 -9.31 2.77
N GLN A 682 -2.53 -8.85 2.94
CA GLN A 682 -3.56 -9.07 1.92
C GLN A 682 -3.28 -8.29 0.61
N GLU A 683 -2.30 -7.39 0.63
CA GLU A 683 -1.77 -6.65 -0.52
C GLU A 683 -0.61 -7.41 -1.20
N ASP A 684 0.28 -8.07 -0.44
CA ASP A 684 1.34 -8.94 -0.99
C ASP A 684 0.76 -10.00 -1.97
N LEU A 685 -0.44 -10.52 -1.69
CA LEU A 685 -1.10 -11.52 -2.53
C LEU A 685 -1.71 -10.96 -3.83
N TYR A 686 -1.80 -9.64 -4.03
CA TYR A 686 -2.14 -9.06 -5.34
C TYR A 686 -0.97 -9.13 -6.34
N TYR A 687 0.27 -9.35 -5.88
CA TYR A 687 1.48 -9.28 -6.72
C TYR A 687 1.82 -10.56 -7.49
N TYR A 688 0.88 -11.50 -7.64
CA TYR A 688 0.90 -12.44 -8.76
C TYR A 688 0.48 -11.77 -10.07
N THR A 689 1.03 -10.60 -10.38
CA THR A 689 0.74 -9.85 -11.60
C THR A 689 1.45 -10.52 -12.78
N LEU A 690 0.75 -11.42 -13.46
CA LEU A 690 1.15 -11.82 -14.81
C LEU A 690 0.95 -10.62 -15.74
N GLN A 691 2.06 -10.06 -16.22
CA GLN A 691 2.08 -9.29 -17.45
C GLN A 691 1.88 -10.28 -18.61
N LEU A 692 0.62 -10.41 -19.06
CA LEU A 692 0.14 -11.39 -20.05
C LEU A 692 0.44 -11.01 -21.50
#